data_AF-F8KT42-F1
#
_entry.id   AF-F8KT42-F1
#
_cell.length_a   1.000
_cell.length_b   1.000
_cell.length_c   1.000
_cell.angle_alpha   90.00
_cell.angle_beta   90.00
_cell.angle_gamma   90.00
#
_symmetry.space_group_name_H-M   'P 1'
#
loop_
_entity.id
_entity.type
_entity.pdbx_description
1 polymer ?
#
loop_
_entity_poly.entity_id
_entity_poly.type
_entity_poly.pdbx_seq_one_letter_code
_entity_poly.pdbx_strand_id
1 'polypeptide(L)'
;MHYAPQSADWQKVQEAVESCHSPALKNYNTQRSKFQKAFDVLCQHLEPLLKDTPKFSTTEELQCWFVLVELERGRCLKAWKAFYKVYKEECKAKGESKLSHSDMSEATESVYNVFVDSLDTLRERVDDFLECADRLSGVHLLAQIPFRILWDEEEDLSMLLEMREAVGAVVSTDAKVCEAKKAVELKIAQCQEELPKCLALLEQAKDKSLKERNTIKKPFKKLQESLETDIQTLFEASDESLGVAVVRRVRGIKKTEFAHNYDQSGFKNALEKEVLKPLEEHFKALGLVVEPKRALGMLQAKMQENIATIPEALLELDKTYQELEKEGIATDKELRTIRKSVEPFLESFEESLQAFVKSTRDKAIIAAGKRILKGLEEAWLSGLEEILPDLEAFMQVAGKSLHGSTASMDAEQMRAFVTERLHAELKRNNVCEHLGNLEVSLKPLQEKAQELQTAIHQNKEDNITPYINGFQQAHQDTLKELKHLLELLDHNTSKELTALSAELDVLDKDLRFQREDYQQESSRQKDYQEDEDLEDTLKILKKAFRQGILKVLEALEAKMPKLHTALENLKTSPFFKALIKPLWFYQGDNFKAYADYLEASQKNNAQAYLELGKMFLKGVVVSSLEKAREHFKKAATLGSIRAITQLGLSYVPENPKEMKEEDAKKATDYLKKALLLGDGMAEAGLKRLSYFDVIEWDGHRDGLIDLVSDVEAMLFSKEVEGERAYVCFFEASAHIDEHDGIDPEYREYSIQPFFEGDGFEDTGLFDEGFCATMQGHNARLHLSILKTIDVVYGKPTKNDYEVAYSDAKEAYLKGIALGSGCCALELAHLELEQLKHFKMKPEKKQNALLEANHRAIGYFKQALEWGYNIAKVPLTDTLDKQKNLLAKASDHPLHAFLAKYESDLKEVASLTFTDKSMGFGGKLDIKAHLSPTFWQHPALKTLEVKTEQKPVSTLKPLWQYGNNTQQAFRDYMEAKKKGDARAWLYLGVMCLQGVVVPPDYYTAVACFEKARDLGELL
;
A
#
# COMPACT_ATOMS: atom_id res chain seq x y z
N MET A 1 -15.84 24.84 -33.10
CA MET A 1 -15.47 25.86 -34.12
C MET A 1 -14.43 26.79 -33.51
N HIS A 2 -13.24 26.84 -34.12
CA HIS A 2 -12.08 27.75 -33.98
C HIS A 2 -11.90 28.61 -32.70
N TYR A 3 -10.77 28.42 -32.01
CA TYR A 3 -9.49 29.10 -32.33
C TYR A 3 -8.33 28.42 -31.58
N ALA A 4 -7.26 28.11 -32.30
CA ALA A 4 -5.94 27.81 -31.78
C ALA A 4 -4.98 28.95 -32.19
N PRO A 5 -3.80 29.05 -31.55
CA PRO A 5 -2.57 29.30 -32.29
C PRO A 5 -1.78 28.00 -32.41
N GLN A 6 -1.56 27.60 -33.65
CA GLN A 6 -0.74 26.48 -34.09
C GLN A 6 0.74 26.73 -33.75
N SER A 7 1.44 25.70 -33.27
CA SER A 7 2.87 25.56 -33.54
C SER A 7 3.08 24.30 -34.40
N ALA A 8 3.91 24.43 -35.43
CA ALA A 8 4.22 23.39 -36.41
C ALA A 8 4.97 22.18 -35.83
N ASP A 9 5.25 22.19 -34.53
CA ASP A 9 5.94 21.11 -33.84
C ASP A 9 4.97 20.01 -33.38
N TRP A 10 3.71 20.34 -33.06
CA TRP A 10 2.76 19.32 -32.59
C TRP A 10 2.35 18.33 -33.69
N GLN A 11 2.17 18.80 -34.92
CA GLN A 11 1.83 17.92 -36.05
C GLN A 11 2.99 16.96 -36.39
N LYS A 12 4.24 17.39 -36.19
CA LYS A 12 5.43 16.52 -36.33
C LYS A 12 5.60 15.54 -35.18
N VAL A 13 5.19 15.91 -33.97
CA VAL A 13 5.19 15.03 -32.80
C VAL A 13 4.09 13.98 -32.94
N GLN A 14 2.91 14.34 -33.41
CA GLN A 14 1.83 13.39 -33.66
C GLN A 14 2.15 12.43 -34.82
N GLU A 15 2.73 12.92 -35.92
CA GLU A 15 3.24 12.05 -37.00
C GLU A 15 4.41 11.16 -36.53
N ALA A 16 5.26 11.64 -35.61
CA ALA A 16 6.33 10.83 -35.02
C ALA A 16 5.80 9.74 -34.08
N VAL A 17 4.78 10.06 -33.27
CA VAL A 17 4.15 9.13 -32.32
C VAL A 17 3.32 8.06 -33.05
N GLU A 18 2.55 8.44 -34.07
CA GLU A 18 1.80 7.48 -34.90
C GLU A 18 2.74 6.59 -35.75
N SER A 19 3.99 7.01 -35.99
CA SER A 19 5.02 6.20 -36.67
C SER A 19 5.78 5.21 -35.77
N CYS A 20 5.54 5.21 -34.45
CA CYS A 20 6.36 4.44 -33.49
C CYS A 20 5.83 3.04 -33.13
N HIS A 21 4.74 2.56 -33.74
CA HIS A 21 4.19 1.22 -33.46
C HIS A 21 4.45 0.18 -34.56
N SER A 22 5.25 0.51 -35.58
CA SER A 22 5.91 -0.46 -36.46
C SER A 22 7.30 0.04 -36.81
N PRO A 23 8.36 -0.80 -36.79
CA PRO A 23 9.68 -0.34 -37.18
C PRO A 23 9.64 0.05 -38.65
N ALA A 24 9.75 1.35 -38.95
CA ALA A 24 10.05 1.77 -40.31
C ALA A 24 11.39 1.14 -40.73
N LEU A 25 11.49 0.66 -41.97
CA LEU A 25 12.68 0.01 -42.56
C LEU A 25 14.00 0.75 -42.25
N LYS A 26 13.93 2.08 -42.09
CA LYS A 26 15.04 2.97 -41.75
C LYS A 26 15.68 2.73 -40.37
N ASN A 27 14.96 2.15 -39.41
CA ASN A 27 15.41 2.03 -38.02
C ASN A 27 15.84 0.60 -37.64
N TYR A 28 15.68 -0.38 -38.53
CA TYR A 28 16.01 -1.79 -38.30
C TYR A 28 17.47 -1.99 -37.87
N ASN A 29 18.44 -1.45 -38.62
CA ASN A 29 19.87 -1.60 -38.31
C ASN A 29 20.24 -1.02 -36.93
N THR A 30 19.61 0.08 -36.53
CA THR A 30 19.82 0.71 -35.22
C THR A 30 19.23 -0.14 -34.09
N GLN A 31 18.00 -0.61 -34.25
CA GLN A 31 17.31 -1.45 -33.27
C GLN A 31 17.99 -2.82 -33.10
N ARG A 32 18.41 -3.44 -34.21
CA ARG A 32 19.15 -4.70 -34.21
C ARG A 32 20.54 -4.58 -33.57
N SER A 33 21.27 -3.49 -33.83
CA SER A 33 22.56 -3.22 -33.17
C SER A 33 22.40 -3.07 -31.65
N LYS A 34 21.30 -2.45 -31.20
CA LYS A 34 20.97 -2.32 -29.77
C LYS A 34 20.63 -3.67 -29.14
N PHE A 35 19.79 -4.48 -29.78
CA PHE A 35 19.49 -5.84 -29.31
C PHE A 35 20.72 -6.71 -29.21
N GLN A 36 21.57 -6.73 -30.24
CA GLN A 36 22.78 -7.56 -30.24
C GLN A 36 23.70 -7.17 -29.06
N LYS A 37 23.86 -5.88 -28.76
CA LYS A 37 24.63 -5.43 -27.60
C LYS A 37 24.02 -5.89 -26.28
N ALA A 38 22.71 -5.73 -26.09
CA ALA A 38 22.02 -6.19 -24.89
C ALA A 38 22.10 -7.72 -24.72
N PHE A 39 21.97 -8.44 -25.83
CA PHE A 39 22.05 -9.89 -25.89
C PHE A 39 23.46 -10.42 -25.63
N ASP A 40 24.50 -9.79 -26.20
CA ASP A 40 25.90 -10.16 -25.95
C ASP A 40 26.28 -9.93 -24.47
N VAL A 41 25.76 -8.86 -23.86
CA VAL A 41 25.90 -8.58 -22.41
C VAL A 41 25.20 -9.65 -21.57
N LEU A 42 23.96 -10.01 -21.92
CA LEU A 42 23.22 -11.13 -21.31
C LEU A 42 24.02 -12.45 -21.40
N CYS A 43 24.59 -12.77 -22.57
CA CYS A 43 25.37 -13.99 -22.79
C CYS A 43 26.65 -14.04 -21.93
N GLN A 44 27.45 -12.96 -21.94
CA GLN A 44 28.68 -12.86 -21.12
C GLN A 44 28.39 -13.04 -19.63
N HIS A 45 27.21 -12.59 -19.20
CA HIS A 45 26.80 -12.68 -17.81
C HIS A 45 26.18 -14.03 -17.43
N LEU A 46 25.44 -14.69 -18.31
CA LEU A 46 24.94 -16.05 -18.08
C LEU A 46 26.02 -17.13 -18.19
N GLU A 47 27.14 -16.83 -18.83
CA GLU A 47 28.26 -17.75 -19.05
C GLU A 47 28.75 -18.49 -17.79
N PRO A 48 28.84 -17.89 -16.58
CA PRO A 48 29.18 -18.59 -15.34
C PRO A 48 28.05 -19.47 -14.77
N LEU A 49 26.77 -19.12 -15.00
CA LEU A 49 25.60 -19.90 -14.57
C LEU A 49 25.40 -21.13 -15.48
N LEU A 50 25.81 -21.00 -16.74
CA LEU A 50 25.69 -22.00 -17.81
C LEU A 50 27.04 -22.69 -18.13
N LYS A 51 28.03 -22.55 -17.25
CA LYS A 51 29.39 -23.07 -17.49
C LYS A 51 29.49 -24.59 -17.29
N ASP A 52 28.66 -25.12 -16.40
CA ASP A 52 28.67 -26.52 -15.94
C ASP A 52 27.35 -27.24 -16.27
N THR A 53 26.60 -26.76 -17.27
CA THR A 53 25.28 -27.29 -17.62
C THR A 53 25.39 -28.72 -18.16
N PRO A 54 24.68 -29.68 -17.57
CA PRO A 54 24.68 -31.06 -18.05
C PRO A 54 24.03 -31.14 -19.43
N LYS A 55 24.53 -32.02 -20.30
CA LYS A 55 23.81 -32.40 -21.52
C LYS A 55 22.79 -33.47 -21.17
N PHE A 56 21.55 -33.25 -21.59
CA PHE A 56 20.46 -34.20 -21.42
C PHE A 56 20.14 -34.85 -22.75
N SER A 57 19.80 -36.13 -22.74
CA SER A 57 19.08 -36.74 -23.87
C SER A 57 17.60 -36.30 -23.84
N THR A 58 16.92 -36.38 -24.98
CA THR A 58 15.48 -36.09 -25.10
C THR A 58 14.63 -36.81 -24.04
N THR A 59 14.98 -38.05 -23.72
CA THR A 59 14.31 -38.83 -22.67
C THR A 59 14.58 -38.26 -21.27
N GLU A 60 15.80 -37.82 -20.98
CA GLU A 60 16.15 -37.25 -19.68
C GLU A 60 15.55 -35.86 -19.46
N GLU A 61 15.39 -35.06 -20.53
CA GLU A 61 14.69 -33.78 -20.47
C GLU A 61 13.24 -33.96 -20.06
N LEU A 62 12.51 -34.86 -20.75
CA LEU A 62 11.13 -35.18 -20.42
C LEU A 62 11.00 -35.73 -18.99
N GLN A 63 11.94 -36.58 -18.55
CA GLN A 63 11.97 -37.06 -17.17
C GLN A 63 12.19 -35.92 -16.15
N CYS A 64 13.05 -34.95 -16.45
CA CYS A 64 13.30 -33.80 -15.58
C CYS A 64 12.08 -32.87 -15.47
N TRP A 65 11.38 -32.62 -16.57
CA TRP A 65 10.12 -31.88 -16.54
C TRP A 65 9.06 -32.62 -15.74
N PHE A 66 8.99 -33.94 -15.89
CA PHE A 66 8.08 -34.78 -15.11
C PHE A 66 8.40 -34.72 -13.60
N VAL A 67 9.68 -34.58 -13.21
CA VAL A 67 10.09 -34.32 -11.82
C VAL A 67 9.61 -32.95 -11.31
N LEU A 68 9.59 -31.90 -12.15
CA LEU A 68 9.03 -30.60 -11.77
C LEU A 68 7.51 -30.67 -11.57
N VAL A 69 6.80 -31.34 -12.48
CA VAL A 69 5.36 -31.58 -12.36
C VAL A 69 5.04 -32.35 -11.07
N GLU A 70 5.83 -33.38 -10.73
CA GLU A 70 5.64 -34.16 -9.50
C GLU A 70 5.91 -33.34 -8.23
N LEU A 71 6.90 -32.45 -8.25
CA LEU A 71 7.19 -31.53 -7.14
C LEU A 71 6.02 -30.59 -6.88
N GLU A 72 5.46 -29.96 -7.92
CA GLU A 72 4.32 -29.05 -7.78
C GLU A 72 3.02 -29.81 -7.47
N ARG A 73 2.84 -31.02 -8.00
CA ARG A 73 1.72 -31.92 -7.66
C ARG A 73 1.72 -32.24 -6.17
N GLY A 74 2.89 -32.53 -5.59
CA GLY A 74 3.06 -32.77 -4.16
C GLY A 74 2.71 -31.54 -3.31
N ARG A 75 3.07 -30.33 -3.75
CA ARG A 75 2.70 -29.07 -3.08
C ARG A 75 1.20 -28.81 -3.15
N CYS A 76 0.61 -28.95 -4.34
CA CYS A 76 -0.82 -28.83 -4.55
C CYS A 76 -1.62 -29.82 -3.68
N LEU A 77 -1.19 -31.09 -3.60
CA LEU A 77 -1.83 -32.09 -2.73
C LEU A 77 -1.76 -31.70 -1.25
N LYS A 78 -0.63 -31.14 -0.81
CA LYS A 78 -0.45 -30.69 0.58
C LYS A 78 -1.34 -29.48 0.89
N ALA A 79 -1.38 -28.49 0.01
CA ALA A 79 -2.23 -27.31 0.15
C ALA A 79 -3.71 -27.68 0.13
N TRP A 80 -4.13 -28.54 -0.80
CA TRP A 80 -5.50 -29.07 -0.87
C TRP A 80 -5.91 -29.78 0.43
N LYS A 81 -5.06 -30.66 0.97
CA LYS A 81 -5.35 -31.37 2.23
C LYS A 81 -5.46 -30.41 3.43
N ALA A 82 -4.63 -29.37 3.45
CA ALA A 82 -4.68 -28.34 4.49
C ALA A 82 -5.99 -27.56 4.42
N PHE A 83 -6.33 -27.03 3.24
CA PHE A 83 -7.59 -26.32 3.00
C PHE A 83 -8.81 -27.19 3.33
N TYR A 84 -8.91 -28.39 2.74
CA TYR A 84 -10.07 -29.26 2.89
C TYR A 84 -10.30 -29.71 4.34
N LYS A 85 -9.24 -29.78 5.14
CA LYS A 85 -9.33 -30.07 6.58
C LYS A 85 -10.00 -28.91 7.32
N VAL A 86 -9.47 -27.70 7.18
CA VAL A 86 -9.97 -26.50 7.87
C VAL A 86 -11.39 -26.19 7.41
N TYR A 87 -11.65 -26.25 6.09
CA TYR A 87 -12.98 -26.11 5.50
C TYR A 87 -14.01 -27.05 6.13
N LYS A 88 -13.69 -28.34 6.32
CA LYS A 88 -14.60 -29.31 6.94
C LYS A 88 -14.86 -29.04 8.42
N GLU A 89 -13.85 -28.58 9.14
CA GLU A 89 -13.98 -28.22 10.55
C GLU A 89 -14.90 -27.00 10.68
N GLU A 90 -14.77 -26.03 9.77
CA GLU A 90 -15.61 -24.83 9.74
C GLU A 90 -17.07 -25.13 9.33
N CYS A 91 -17.30 -25.94 8.27
CA CYS A 91 -18.65 -26.37 7.89
C CYS A 91 -19.36 -27.05 9.08
N LYS A 92 -18.65 -27.90 9.84
CA LYS A 92 -19.21 -28.54 11.03
C LYS A 92 -19.50 -27.55 12.15
N ALA A 93 -18.63 -26.57 12.37
CA ALA A 93 -18.83 -25.54 13.39
C ALA A 93 -20.04 -24.65 13.09
N LYS A 94 -20.27 -24.34 11.80
CA LYS A 94 -21.42 -23.54 11.33
C LYS A 94 -22.70 -24.35 11.14
N GLY A 95 -22.64 -25.68 11.25
CA GLY A 95 -23.82 -26.55 11.04
C GLY A 95 -24.23 -26.66 9.57
N GLU A 96 -23.36 -26.28 8.64
CA GLU A 96 -23.62 -26.26 7.21
C GLU A 96 -22.98 -27.44 6.49
N SER A 97 -23.62 -27.88 5.40
CA SER A 97 -23.07 -28.98 4.59
C SER A 97 -21.96 -28.52 3.62
N LYS A 98 -21.93 -27.22 3.29
CA LYS A 98 -21.00 -26.55 2.37
C LYS A 98 -20.99 -25.06 2.69
N LEU A 99 -19.83 -24.42 2.56
CA LEU A 99 -19.64 -22.96 2.65
C LEU A 99 -19.22 -22.40 1.30
N SER A 100 -19.81 -21.27 0.91
CA SER A 100 -19.33 -20.45 -0.22
C SER A 100 -18.10 -19.64 0.21
N HIS A 101 -17.40 -19.02 -0.76
CA HIS A 101 -16.14 -18.32 -0.48
C HIS A 101 -16.37 -17.15 0.48
N SER A 102 -17.43 -16.38 0.26
CA SER A 102 -17.84 -15.26 1.12
C SER A 102 -18.26 -15.68 2.52
N ASP A 103 -18.60 -16.96 2.72
CA ASP A 103 -19.02 -17.49 4.02
C ASP A 103 -17.85 -18.11 4.80
N MET A 104 -16.62 -18.09 4.28
CA MET A 104 -15.44 -18.59 4.98
C MET A 104 -14.93 -17.60 6.02
N SER A 105 -14.33 -18.12 7.08
CA SER A 105 -13.49 -17.31 7.96
C SER A 105 -12.19 -16.91 7.26
N GLU A 106 -11.62 -15.77 7.64
CA GLU A 106 -10.33 -15.25 7.15
C GLU A 106 -9.20 -16.30 7.24
N ALA A 107 -9.21 -17.12 8.29
CA ALA A 107 -8.26 -18.21 8.46
C ALA A 107 -8.42 -19.33 7.42
N THR A 108 -9.65 -19.65 7.02
CA THR A 108 -9.94 -20.65 5.98
C THR A 108 -9.68 -20.09 4.58
N GLU A 109 -10.01 -18.82 4.36
CA GLU A 109 -9.74 -18.07 3.13
C GLU A 109 -8.24 -17.97 2.84
N SER A 110 -7.42 -17.66 3.85
CA SER A 110 -5.96 -17.64 3.71
C SER A 110 -5.40 -18.99 3.23
N VAL A 111 -5.90 -20.11 3.78
CA VAL A 111 -5.47 -21.46 3.39
C VAL A 111 -6.05 -21.85 2.02
N TYR A 112 -7.22 -21.33 1.66
CA TYR A 112 -7.81 -21.47 0.32
C TYR A 112 -6.96 -20.79 -0.75
N ASN A 113 -6.53 -19.55 -0.54
CA ASN A 113 -5.67 -18.82 -1.47
C ASN A 113 -4.35 -19.55 -1.73
N VAL A 114 -3.72 -20.08 -0.68
CA VAL A 114 -2.51 -20.92 -0.81
C VAL A 114 -2.76 -22.18 -1.66
N PHE A 115 -3.96 -22.77 -1.57
CA PHE A 115 -4.35 -23.90 -2.41
C PHE A 115 -4.55 -23.48 -3.88
N VAL A 116 -5.26 -22.37 -4.14
CA VAL A 116 -5.47 -21.84 -5.50
C VAL A 116 -4.13 -21.54 -6.17
N ASP A 117 -3.23 -20.81 -5.50
CA ASP A 117 -1.88 -20.50 -6.02
C ASP A 117 -1.09 -21.77 -6.36
N SER A 118 -1.16 -22.79 -5.51
CA SER A 118 -0.47 -24.07 -5.72
C SER A 118 -1.07 -24.87 -6.89
N LEU A 119 -2.39 -24.76 -7.11
CA LEU A 119 -3.08 -25.42 -8.21
C LEU A 119 -2.73 -24.75 -9.55
N ASP A 120 -2.68 -23.42 -9.59
CA ASP A 120 -2.30 -22.67 -10.79
C ASP A 120 -0.83 -22.91 -11.14
N THR A 121 0.06 -22.92 -10.15
CA THR A 121 1.47 -23.28 -10.37
C THR A 121 1.61 -24.69 -10.97
N LEU A 122 0.85 -25.68 -10.48
CA LEU A 122 0.86 -27.04 -11.03
C LEU A 122 0.40 -27.07 -12.50
N ARG A 123 -0.63 -26.29 -12.84
CA ARG A 123 -1.16 -26.21 -14.21
C ARG A 123 -0.13 -25.64 -15.16
N GLU A 124 0.51 -24.56 -14.78
CA GLU A 124 1.59 -23.96 -15.58
C GLU A 124 2.70 -24.97 -15.85
N ARG A 125 3.10 -25.78 -14.85
CA ARG A 125 4.11 -26.82 -15.06
C ARG A 125 3.68 -27.95 -15.99
N VAL A 126 2.40 -28.27 -15.95
CA VAL A 126 1.80 -29.23 -16.89
C VAL A 126 1.81 -28.65 -18.31
N ASP A 127 1.50 -27.36 -18.47
CA ASP A 127 1.55 -26.67 -19.75
C ASP A 127 2.99 -26.59 -20.30
N ASP A 128 3.95 -26.12 -19.49
CA ASP A 128 5.39 -26.07 -19.84
C ASP A 128 5.91 -27.44 -20.33
N PHE A 129 5.53 -28.52 -19.63
CA PHE A 129 5.95 -29.87 -19.98
C PHE A 129 5.37 -30.33 -21.34
N LEU A 130 4.10 -30.04 -21.59
CA LEU A 130 3.43 -30.44 -22.83
C LEU A 130 3.94 -29.66 -24.03
N GLU A 131 4.26 -28.38 -23.84
CA GLU A 131 4.94 -27.57 -24.85
C GLU A 131 6.32 -28.14 -25.19
N CYS A 132 7.11 -28.51 -24.19
CA CYS A 132 8.38 -29.19 -24.41
C CYS A 132 8.20 -30.50 -25.21
N ALA A 133 7.18 -31.30 -24.88
CA ALA A 133 6.88 -32.54 -25.59
C ALA A 133 6.44 -32.30 -27.06
N ASP A 134 5.66 -31.25 -27.32
CA ASP A 134 5.22 -30.89 -28.68
C ASP A 134 6.36 -30.36 -29.55
N ARG A 135 7.32 -29.65 -28.94
CA ARG A 135 8.56 -29.22 -29.60
C ARG A 135 9.45 -30.40 -29.95
N LEU A 136 9.65 -31.33 -29.01
CA LEU A 136 10.48 -32.53 -29.21
C LEU A 136 9.92 -33.49 -30.27
N SER A 137 8.59 -33.57 -30.40
CA SER A 137 7.95 -34.38 -31.44
C SER A 137 7.80 -33.67 -32.79
N GLY A 138 8.04 -32.35 -32.85
CA GLY A 138 7.85 -31.54 -34.06
C GLY A 138 6.38 -31.24 -34.40
N VAL A 139 5.43 -31.74 -33.61
CA VAL A 139 3.98 -31.58 -33.88
C VAL A 139 3.47 -30.16 -33.59
N HIS A 140 4.20 -29.38 -32.78
CA HIS A 140 3.86 -27.98 -32.49
C HIS A 140 3.70 -27.11 -33.76
N LEU A 141 4.54 -27.32 -34.78
CA LEU A 141 4.45 -26.59 -36.06
C LEU A 141 3.12 -26.84 -36.76
N LEU A 142 2.57 -28.05 -36.63
CA LEU A 142 1.29 -28.41 -37.22
C LEU A 142 0.11 -27.84 -36.41
N ALA A 143 0.25 -27.78 -35.08
CA ALA A 143 -0.76 -27.21 -34.19
C ALA A 143 -0.92 -25.69 -34.32
N GLN A 144 0.12 -24.99 -34.76
CA GLN A 144 0.13 -23.54 -34.96
C GLN A 144 -0.56 -23.09 -36.26
N ILE A 145 -0.80 -24.02 -37.21
CA ILE A 145 -1.43 -23.67 -38.49
C ILE A 145 -2.95 -23.63 -38.33
N PRO A 146 -3.60 -22.48 -38.53
CA PRO A 146 -5.04 -22.37 -38.42
C PRO A 146 -5.70 -23.09 -39.59
N PHE A 147 -6.21 -24.30 -39.36
CA PHE A 147 -6.82 -25.11 -40.41
C PHE A 147 -8.19 -24.57 -40.83
N ARG A 148 -8.19 -23.56 -41.71
CA ARG A 148 -9.40 -22.85 -42.16
C ARG A 148 -9.36 -22.59 -43.66
N ILE A 149 -10.27 -23.24 -44.39
CA ILE A 149 -10.43 -23.07 -45.84
C ILE A 149 -11.29 -21.82 -46.14
N LEU A 150 -10.68 -20.84 -46.80
CA LEU A 150 -11.29 -19.56 -47.19
C LEU A 150 -11.97 -19.61 -48.56
N TRP A 151 -11.74 -20.69 -49.32
CA TRP A 151 -12.15 -20.87 -50.72
C TRP A 151 -11.46 -19.86 -51.66
N ASP A 152 -10.19 -19.58 -51.36
CA ASP A 152 -9.27 -18.76 -52.16
C ASP A 152 -8.10 -19.65 -52.57
N GLU A 153 -7.82 -19.74 -53.88
CA GLU A 153 -6.86 -20.72 -54.40
C GLU A 153 -5.44 -20.48 -53.90
N GLU A 154 -5.02 -19.22 -53.79
CA GLU A 154 -3.65 -18.85 -53.41
C GLU A 154 -3.44 -19.02 -51.90
N GLU A 155 -4.38 -18.51 -51.09
CA GLU A 155 -4.29 -18.61 -49.63
C GLU A 155 -4.47 -20.06 -49.13
N ASP A 156 -5.42 -20.82 -49.68
CA ASP A 156 -5.69 -22.19 -49.22
C ASP A 156 -4.61 -23.21 -49.66
N LEU A 157 -4.00 -23.03 -50.85
CA LEU A 157 -2.88 -23.87 -51.28
C LEU A 157 -1.60 -23.55 -50.49
N SER A 158 -1.36 -22.28 -50.15
CA SER A 158 -0.24 -21.88 -49.28
C SER A 158 -0.36 -22.55 -47.92
N MET A 159 -1.53 -22.49 -47.28
CA MET A 159 -1.78 -23.16 -46.00
C MET A 159 -1.52 -24.68 -46.08
N LEU A 160 -1.98 -25.36 -47.14
CA LEU A 160 -1.73 -26.80 -47.31
C LEU A 160 -0.24 -27.13 -47.53
N LEU A 161 0.52 -26.23 -48.14
CA LEU A 161 1.97 -26.37 -48.30
C LEU A 161 2.68 -26.22 -46.95
N GLU A 162 2.33 -25.20 -46.16
CA GLU A 162 2.83 -25.00 -44.79
C GLU A 162 2.54 -26.21 -43.90
N MET A 163 1.33 -26.79 -44.00
CA MET A 163 0.98 -28.03 -43.26
C MET A 163 1.86 -29.20 -43.66
N ARG A 164 2.20 -29.32 -44.95
CA ARG A 164 3.08 -30.39 -45.44
C ARG A 164 4.50 -30.25 -44.88
N GLU A 165 5.01 -29.02 -44.84
CA GLU A 165 6.33 -28.72 -44.29
C GLU A 165 6.38 -28.98 -42.77
N ALA A 166 5.34 -28.56 -42.04
CA ALA A 166 5.19 -28.85 -40.61
C ALA A 166 5.13 -30.35 -40.29
N VAL A 167 4.39 -31.13 -41.08
CA VAL A 167 4.36 -32.60 -40.94
C VAL A 167 5.73 -33.21 -41.26
N GLY A 168 6.46 -32.64 -42.22
CA GLY A 168 7.84 -33.00 -42.55
C GLY A 168 8.78 -32.94 -41.35
N ALA A 169 8.60 -31.94 -40.47
CA ALA A 169 9.40 -31.72 -39.26
C ALA A 169 9.15 -32.73 -38.13
N VAL A 170 8.09 -33.54 -38.19
CA VAL A 170 7.83 -34.61 -37.21
C VAL A 170 8.85 -35.74 -37.39
N VAL A 171 9.79 -35.88 -36.45
CA VAL A 171 10.85 -36.91 -36.48
C VAL A 171 10.64 -37.88 -35.32
N SER A 172 10.35 -39.14 -35.64
CA SER A 172 10.17 -40.21 -34.65
C SER A 172 10.69 -41.54 -35.17
N THR A 173 11.15 -42.39 -34.26
CA THR A 173 11.50 -43.80 -34.55
C THR A 173 10.37 -44.77 -34.22
N ASP A 174 9.28 -44.28 -33.62
CA ASP A 174 8.09 -45.06 -33.30
C ASP A 174 7.28 -45.38 -34.56
N ALA A 175 6.93 -46.65 -34.73
CA ALA A 175 6.23 -47.13 -35.92
C ALA A 175 4.83 -46.53 -36.08
N LYS A 176 4.08 -46.33 -34.99
CA LYS A 176 2.73 -45.74 -35.02
C LYS A 176 2.78 -44.28 -35.43
N VAL A 177 3.76 -43.53 -34.90
CA VAL A 177 3.97 -42.12 -35.28
C VAL A 177 4.31 -42.02 -36.76
N CYS A 178 5.19 -42.88 -37.26
CA CYS A 178 5.56 -42.92 -38.68
C CYS A 178 4.39 -43.27 -39.59
N GLU A 179 3.50 -44.17 -39.16
CA GLU A 179 2.28 -44.54 -39.91
C GLU A 179 1.27 -43.39 -39.95
N ALA A 180 1.01 -42.75 -38.80
CA ALA A 180 0.11 -41.60 -38.72
C ALA A 180 0.64 -40.41 -39.55
N LYS A 181 1.96 -40.15 -39.51
CA LYS A 181 2.60 -39.11 -40.32
C LYS A 181 2.34 -39.32 -41.82
N LYS A 182 2.54 -40.54 -42.31
CA LYS A 182 2.28 -40.88 -43.72
C LYS A 182 0.81 -40.72 -44.11
N ALA A 183 -0.12 -41.03 -43.21
CA ALA A 183 -1.55 -40.84 -43.44
C ALA A 183 -1.88 -39.35 -43.65
N VAL A 184 -1.33 -38.48 -42.80
CA VAL A 184 -1.47 -37.02 -42.92
C VAL A 184 -0.84 -36.50 -44.21
N GLU A 185 0.40 -36.88 -44.53
CA GLU A 185 1.08 -36.46 -45.78
C GLU A 185 0.28 -36.84 -47.04
N LEU A 186 -0.26 -38.07 -47.07
CA LEU A 186 -1.10 -38.55 -48.17
C LEU A 186 -2.39 -37.73 -48.28
N LYS A 187 -3.01 -37.41 -47.15
CA LYS A 187 -4.27 -36.66 -47.10
C LYS A 187 -4.09 -35.21 -47.51
N ILE A 188 -2.99 -34.56 -47.11
CA ILE A 188 -2.61 -33.22 -47.58
C ILE A 188 -2.45 -33.21 -49.10
N ALA A 189 -1.76 -34.20 -49.68
CA ALA A 189 -1.61 -34.30 -51.13
C ALA A 189 -2.98 -34.46 -51.86
N GLN A 190 -3.90 -35.23 -51.28
CA GLN A 190 -5.28 -35.33 -51.79
C GLN A 190 -6.02 -33.99 -51.74
N CYS A 191 -5.86 -33.23 -50.65
CA CYS A 191 -6.44 -31.88 -50.53
C CYS A 191 -5.87 -30.92 -51.58
N GLN A 192 -4.56 -30.95 -51.83
CA GLN A 192 -3.89 -30.12 -52.84
C GLN A 192 -4.38 -30.41 -54.27
N GLU A 193 -4.75 -31.67 -54.56
CA GLU A 193 -5.29 -32.05 -55.89
C GLU A 193 -6.78 -31.69 -56.07
N GLU A 194 -7.60 -31.87 -55.03
CA GLU A 194 -9.05 -31.69 -55.11
C GLU A 194 -9.51 -30.23 -54.93
N LEU A 195 -8.74 -29.41 -54.20
CA LEU A 195 -9.07 -28.01 -53.94
C LEU A 195 -9.24 -27.18 -55.22
N PRO A 196 -8.29 -27.18 -56.19
CA PRO A 196 -8.45 -26.44 -57.45
C PRO A 196 -9.66 -26.91 -58.27
N LYS A 197 -9.94 -28.23 -58.26
CA LYS A 197 -11.11 -28.80 -58.95
C LYS A 197 -12.41 -28.28 -58.35
N CYS A 198 -12.50 -28.21 -57.01
CA CYS A 198 -13.66 -27.65 -56.31
C CYS A 198 -13.83 -26.15 -56.56
N LEU A 199 -12.73 -25.37 -56.56
CA LEU A 199 -12.77 -23.93 -56.83
C LEU A 199 -13.22 -23.62 -58.26
N ALA A 200 -12.72 -24.35 -59.26
CA ALA A 200 -13.16 -24.22 -60.64
C ALA A 200 -14.67 -24.50 -60.82
N LEU A 201 -15.21 -25.50 -60.11
CA LEU A 201 -16.65 -25.79 -60.11
C LEU A 201 -17.49 -24.72 -59.39
N LEU A 202 -16.95 -24.10 -58.34
CA LEU A 202 -17.60 -22.99 -57.63
C LEU A 202 -17.65 -21.73 -58.49
N GLU A 203 -16.60 -21.46 -59.26
CA GLU A 203 -16.52 -20.35 -60.21
C GLU A 203 -17.59 -20.47 -61.30
N GLN A 204 -17.76 -21.68 -61.86
CA GLN A 204 -18.81 -22.00 -62.84
C GLN A 204 -20.23 -21.97 -62.25
N ALA A 205 -20.36 -21.95 -60.93
CA ALA A 205 -21.63 -21.96 -60.21
C ALA A 205 -21.92 -20.64 -59.47
N LYS A 206 -21.24 -19.54 -59.83
CA LYS A 206 -21.43 -18.21 -59.21
C LYS A 206 -22.89 -17.74 -59.22
N ASP A 207 -23.61 -18.03 -60.30
CA ASP A 207 -25.01 -17.61 -60.50
C ASP A 207 -26.03 -18.57 -59.87
N LYS A 208 -25.57 -19.68 -59.26
CA LYS A 208 -26.41 -20.74 -58.71
C LYS A 208 -26.74 -20.53 -57.22
N SER A 209 -27.77 -21.24 -56.76
CA SER A 209 -28.26 -21.13 -55.38
C SER A 209 -27.21 -21.59 -54.35
N LEU A 210 -27.30 -21.06 -53.12
CA LEU A 210 -26.42 -21.43 -52.01
C LEU A 210 -26.41 -22.94 -51.74
N LYS A 211 -27.55 -23.62 -51.93
CA LYS A 211 -27.70 -25.07 -51.74
C LYS A 211 -26.89 -25.89 -52.76
N GLU A 212 -26.83 -25.43 -54.00
CA GLU A 212 -26.03 -26.06 -55.06
C GLU A 212 -24.53 -25.82 -54.85
N ARG A 213 -24.14 -24.59 -54.50
CA ARG A 213 -22.74 -24.28 -54.12
C ARG A 213 -22.28 -25.10 -52.91
N ASN A 214 -23.12 -25.28 -51.90
CA ASN A 214 -22.80 -26.15 -50.76
C ASN A 214 -22.69 -27.64 -51.13
N THR A 215 -23.40 -28.08 -52.17
CA THR A 215 -23.28 -29.45 -52.68
C THR A 215 -21.93 -29.66 -53.37
N ILE A 216 -21.43 -28.64 -54.08
CA ILE A 216 -20.09 -28.64 -54.69
C ILE A 216 -18.98 -28.66 -53.62
N LYS A 217 -19.17 -27.97 -52.50
CA LYS A 217 -18.21 -27.94 -51.37
C LYS A 217 -18.14 -29.25 -50.57
N LYS A 218 -19.18 -30.09 -50.63
CA LYS A 218 -19.37 -31.25 -49.73
C LYS A 218 -18.27 -32.33 -49.84
N PRO A 219 -17.78 -32.71 -51.03
CA PRO A 219 -16.70 -33.70 -51.15
C PRO A 219 -15.40 -33.22 -50.49
N PHE A 220 -15.03 -31.96 -50.72
CA PHE A 220 -13.84 -31.37 -50.12
C PHE A 220 -13.95 -31.23 -48.60
N LYS A 221 -15.13 -30.84 -48.08
CA LYS A 221 -15.37 -30.81 -46.62
C LYS A 221 -15.21 -32.17 -45.95
N LYS A 222 -15.60 -33.26 -46.60
CA LYS A 222 -15.36 -34.62 -46.07
C LYS A 222 -13.88 -34.98 -46.05
N LEU A 223 -13.13 -34.53 -47.05
CA LEU A 223 -11.68 -34.72 -47.11
C LEU A 223 -10.99 -33.92 -46.00
N GLN A 224 -11.47 -32.70 -45.74
CA GLN A 224 -11.05 -31.85 -44.63
C GLN A 224 -11.29 -32.51 -43.26
N GLU A 225 -12.50 -33.02 -43.00
CA GLU A 225 -12.83 -33.75 -41.75
C GLU A 225 -11.95 -35.00 -41.56
N SER A 226 -11.62 -35.70 -42.65
CA SER A 226 -10.69 -36.84 -42.63
C SER A 226 -9.26 -36.41 -42.30
N LEU A 227 -8.80 -35.27 -42.82
CA LEU A 227 -7.47 -34.72 -42.53
C LEU A 227 -7.36 -34.31 -41.05
N GLU A 228 -8.39 -33.65 -40.51
CA GLU A 228 -8.44 -33.32 -39.06
C GLU A 228 -8.34 -34.57 -38.19
N THR A 229 -9.00 -35.66 -38.58
CA THR A 229 -8.95 -36.94 -37.87
C THR A 229 -7.55 -37.57 -37.94
N ASP A 230 -6.90 -37.54 -39.10
CA ASP A 230 -5.56 -38.09 -39.28
C ASP A 230 -4.51 -37.26 -38.50
N ILE A 231 -4.67 -35.93 -38.45
CA ILE A 231 -3.83 -35.03 -37.64
C ILE A 231 -4.00 -35.31 -36.16
N GLN A 232 -5.24 -35.49 -35.69
CA GLN A 232 -5.51 -35.84 -34.30
C GLN A 232 -4.87 -37.19 -33.92
N THR A 233 -4.94 -38.17 -34.83
CA THR A 233 -4.28 -39.48 -34.65
C THR A 233 -2.76 -39.35 -34.55
N LEU A 234 -2.15 -38.45 -35.32
CA LEU A 234 -0.72 -38.16 -35.26
C LEU A 234 -0.31 -37.55 -33.91
N PHE A 235 -1.11 -36.64 -33.36
CA PHE A 235 -0.88 -36.09 -32.02
C PHE A 235 -0.96 -37.18 -30.94
N GLU A 236 -2.00 -38.02 -30.97
CA GLU A 236 -2.17 -39.11 -30.01
C GLU A 236 -1.04 -40.15 -30.07
N ALA A 237 -0.61 -40.54 -31.27
CA ALA A 237 0.52 -41.44 -31.44
C ALA A 237 1.83 -40.83 -30.90
N SER A 238 2.01 -39.51 -31.05
CA SER A 238 3.18 -38.78 -30.54
C SER A 238 3.17 -38.70 -29.02
N ASP A 239 2.00 -38.46 -28.42
CA ASP A 239 1.81 -38.44 -26.97
C ASP A 239 2.07 -39.80 -26.31
N GLU A 240 1.66 -40.90 -26.96
CA GLU A 240 1.96 -42.26 -26.52
C GLU A 240 3.46 -42.56 -26.58
N SER A 241 4.11 -42.21 -27.69
CA SER A 241 5.54 -42.42 -27.91
C SER A 241 6.41 -41.70 -26.87
N LEU A 242 6.05 -40.46 -26.53
CA LEU A 242 6.78 -39.66 -25.53
C LEU A 242 6.34 -39.95 -24.07
N GLY A 243 5.32 -40.78 -23.87
CA GLY A 243 4.79 -41.09 -22.53
C GLY A 243 4.10 -39.90 -21.86
N VAL A 244 3.57 -38.94 -22.62
CA VAL A 244 2.92 -37.72 -22.12
C VAL A 244 1.39 -37.78 -22.19
N ALA A 245 0.82 -38.84 -22.74
CA ALA A 245 -0.63 -39.04 -22.87
C ALA A 245 -1.41 -38.89 -21.54
N VAL A 246 -0.83 -39.31 -20.42
CA VAL A 246 -1.44 -39.11 -19.09
C VAL A 246 -1.50 -37.63 -18.72
N VAL A 247 -0.45 -36.86 -19.03
CA VAL A 247 -0.39 -35.43 -18.70
C VAL A 247 -1.34 -34.62 -19.57
N ARG A 248 -1.43 -34.95 -20.87
CA ARG A 248 -2.37 -34.31 -21.79
C ARG A 248 -3.83 -34.61 -21.44
N ARG A 249 -4.13 -35.82 -20.98
CA ARG A 249 -5.44 -36.18 -20.42
C ARG A 249 -5.78 -35.34 -19.19
N VAL A 250 -4.84 -35.19 -18.25
CA VAL A 250 -5.02 -34.39 -17.03
C VAL A 250 -5.24 -32.90 -17.37
N ARG A 251 -4.50 -32.36 -18.34
CA ARG A 251 -4.69 -30.99 -18.86
C ARG A 251 -6.10 -30.78 -19.42
N GLY A 252 -6.65 -31.80 -20.10
CA GLY A 252 -7.96 -31.76 -20.78
C GLY A 252 -9.19 -31.61 -19.86
N ILE A 253 -9.05 -31.77 -18.54
CA ILE A 253 -10.16 -31.70 -17.56
C ILE A 253 -10.68 -30.25 -17.35
N LYS A 254 -10.10 -29.24 -18.04
CA LYS A 254 -10.50 -27.83 -18.23
C LYS A 254 -10.59 -26.87 -17.02
N LYS A 255 -10.29 -25.60 -17.35
CA LYS A 255 -10.06 -24.38 -16.51
C LYS A 255 -11.21 -23.95 -15.60
N THR A 256 -12.47 -24.15 -15.98
CA THR A 256 -13.65 -23.54 -15.32
C THR A 256 -14.18 -24.30 -14.10
N GLU A 257 -13.69 -25.52 -13.84
CA GLU A 257 -14.26 -26.37 -12.79
C GLU A 257 -13.55 -26.30 -11.45
N PHE A 258 -12.41 -25.61 -11.32
CA PHE A 258 -11.58 -25.81 -10.12
C PHE A 258 -11.30 -24.57 -9.26
N ALA A 259 -11.22 -23.35 -9.81
CA ALA A 259 -10.88 -22.17 -9.00
C ALA A 259 -12.10 -21.53 -8.31
N HIS A 260 -13.34 -21.89 -8.67
CA HIS A 260 -14.57 -21.30 -8.11
C HIS A 260 -15.63 -22.32 -7.69
N ASN A 261 -15.33 -23.62 -7.77
CA ASN A 261 -16.31 -24.72 -7.61
C ASN A 261 -15.84 -25.77 -6.59
N TYR A 262 -14.94 -25.40 -5.66
CA TYR A 262 -14.39 -26.33 -4.65
C TYR A 262 -15.49 -26.97 -3.77
N ASP A 263 -16.64 -26.32 -3.68
CA ASP A 263 -17.85 -26.70 -2.96
C ASP A 263 -18.81 -27.59 -3.78
N GLN A 264 -18.59 -27.75 -5.09
CA GLN A 264 -19.42 -28.59 -5.95
C GLN A 264 -19.22 -30.09 -5.69
N SER A 265 -20.31 -30.86 -5.83
CA SER A 265 -20.29 -32.32 -5.66
C SER A 265 -19.60 -33.00 -6.84
N GLY A 266 -18.28 -33.01 -6.86
CA GLY A 266 -17.49 -33.60 -7.94
C GLY A 266 -16.04 -33.15 -7.92
N PHE A 267 -15.80 -31.90 -7.52
CA PHE A 267 -14.48 -31.26 -7.50
C PHE A 267 -13.41 -32.12 -6.83
N LYS A 268 -13.67 -32.60 -5.61
CA LYS A 268 -12.71 -33.42 -4.88
C LYS A 268 -12.35 -34.70 -5.63
N ASN A 269 -13.33 -35.36 -6.24
CA ASN A 269 -13.09 -36.57 -7.02
C ASN A 269 -12.26 -36.24 -8.26
N ALA A 270 -12.61 -35.18 -9.00
CA ALA A 270 -11.88 -34.76 -10.18
C ALA A 270 -10.42 -34.40 -9.83
N LEU A 271 -10.19 -33.58 -8.81
CA LEU A 271 -8.84 -33.19 -8.39
C LEU A 271 -8.02 -34.38 -7.85
N GLU A 272 -8.56 -35.16 -6.91
CA GLU A 272 -7.78 -36.23 -6.28
C GLU A 272 -7.63 -37.45 -7.19
N LYS A 273 -8.68 -37.87 -7.91
CA LYS A 273 -8.69 -39.13 -8.68
C LYS A 273 -8.37 -38.97 -10.15
N GLU A 274 -8.68 -37.83 -10.75
CA GLU A 274 -8.55 -37.63 -12.20
C GLU A 274 -7.33 -36.74 -12.54
N VAL A 275 -6.83 -35.95 -11.60
CA VAL A 275 -5.64 -35.08 -11.77
C VAL A 275 -4.44 -35.57 -10.96
N LEU A 276 -4.49 -35.49 -9.63
CA LEU A 276 -3.31 -35.69 -8.77
C LEU A 276 -2.86 -37.15 -8.70
N LYS A 277 -3.80 -38.10 -8.67
CA LYS A 277 -3.45 -39.53 -8.58
C LYS A 277 -2.90 -40.11 -9.88
N PRO A 278 -3.47 -39.83 -11.08
CA PRO A 278 -2.90 -40.32 -12.34
C PRO A 278 -1.47 -39.81 -12.59
N LEU A 279 -1.18 -38.54 -12.25
CA LEU A 279 0.19 -38.00 -12.34
C LEU A 279 1.16 -38.74 -11.42
N GLU A 280 0.75 -39.02 -10.18
CA GLU A 280 1.56 -39.76 -9.20
C GLU A 280 1.83 -41.22 -9.63
N GLU A 281 0.79 -41.91 -10.12
CA GLU A 281 0.91 -43.30 -10.58
C GLU A 281 1.81 -43.40 -11.81
N HIS A 282 1.69 -42.44 -12.74
CA HIS A 282 2.58 -42.34 -13.89
C HIS A 282 4.02 -42.03 -13.48
N PHE A 283 4.24 -41.10 -12.54
CA PHE A 283 5.57 -40.82 -11.97
C PHE A 283 6.23 -42.08 -11.42
N LYS A 284 5.47 -42.84 -10.63
CA LYS A 284 5.93 -44.09 -10.02
C LYS A 284 6.23 -45.16 -11.07
N ALA A 285 5.41 -45.26 -12.12
CA ALA A 285 5.60 -46.20 -13.21
C ALA A 285 6.90 -45.91 -14.00
N LEU A 286 7.29 -44.63 -14.11
CA LEU A 286 8.54 -44.22 -14.75
C LEU A 286 9.79 -44.53 -13.89
N GLY A 287 9.63 -44.91 -12.61
CA GLY A 287 10.74 -45.27 -11.72
C GLY A 287 11.70 -44.13 -11.40
N LEU A 288 11.25 -42.88 -11.57
CA LEU A 288 12.09 -41.69 -11.39
C LEU A 288 12.30 -41.35 -9.90
N VAL A 289 13.46 -40.78 -9.60
CA VAL A 289 13.78 -40.21 -8.29
C VAL A 289 13.58 -38.70 -8.37
N VAL A 290 12.91 -38.11 -7.37
CA VAL A 290 12.70 -36.67 -7.31
C VAL A 290 14.03 -35.98 -6.95
N GLU A 291 14.74 -35.49 -7.96
CA GLU A 291 16.03 -34.77 -7.83
C GLU A 291 15.92 -33.32 -8.31
N PRO A 292 15.59 -32.35 -7.43
CA PRO A 292 15.39 -30.95 -7.83
C PRO A 292 16.60 -30.30 -8.50
N LYS A 293 17.82 -30.71 -8.12
CA LYS A 293 19.06 -30.20 -8.72
C LYS A 293 19.22 -30.62 -10.17
N ARG A 294 18.81 -31.84 -10.52
CA ARG A 294 18.89 -32.38 -11.88
C ARG A 294 17.87 -31.68 -12.79
N ALA A 295 16.66 -31.47 -12.27
CA ALA A 295 15.63 -30.68 -12.97
C ALA A 295 16.05 -29.22 -13.17
N LEU A 296 16.70 -28.60 -12.18
CA LEU A 296 17.26 -27.25 -12.31
C LEU A 296 18.38 -27.20 -13.36
N GLY A 297 19.26 -28.21 -13.39
CA GLY A 297 20.31 -28.34 -14.41
C GLY A 297 19.75 -28.48 -15.84
N MET A 298 18.61 -29.16 -16.00
CA MET A 298 17.89 -29.25 -17.28
C MET A 298 17.32 -27.89 -17.72
N LEU A 299 16.72 -27.13 -16.81
CA LEU A 299 16.25 -25.78 -17.12
C LEU A 299 17.39 -24.85 -17.53
N GLN A 300 18.55 -24.96 -16.87
CA GLN A 300 19.76 -24.24 -17.27
C GLN A 300 20.23 -24.66 -18.66
N ALA A 301 20.21 -25.96 -18.99
CA ALA A 301 20.64 -26.47 -20.29
C ALA A 301 19.72 -25.98 -21.41
N LYS A 302 18.40 -25.95 -21.17
CA LYS A 302 17.42 -25.41 -22.13
C LYS A 302 17.59 -23.91 -22.35
N MET A 303 17.85 -23.18 -21.27
CA MET A 303 18.18 -21.75 -21.35
C MET A 303 19.43 -21.51 -22.19
N GLN A 304 20.47 -22.33 -22.03
CA GLN A 304 21.70 -22.26 -22.83
C GLN A 304 21.47 -22.58 -24.32
N GLU A 305 20.66 -23.58 -24.61
CA GLU A 305 20.28 -23.94 -25.98
C GLU A 305 19.51 -22.79 -26.67
N ASN A 306 18.50 -22.24 -26.01
CA ASN A 306 17.73 -21.12 -26.54
C ASN A 306 18.60 -19.89 -26.78
N ILE A 307 19.53 -19.57 -25.87
CA ILE A 307 20.51 -18.50 -26.06
C ILE A 307 21.40 -18.74 -27.28
N ALA A 308 21.81 -19.98 -27.54
CA ALA A 308 22.64 -20.31 -28.69
C ALA A 308 21.91 -20.11 -30.04
N THR A 309 20.58 -20.25 -30.09
CA THR A 309 19.78 -20.13 -31.32
C THR A 309 19.46 -18.70 -31.74
N ILE A 310 19.45 -17.75 -30.79
CA ILE A 310 19.06 -16.35 -31.04
C ILE A 310 20.00 -15.63 -32.04
N PRO A 311 21.34 -15.77 -31.97
CA PRO A 311 22.24 -15.18 -32.97
C PRO A 311 22.02 -15.68 -34.39
N GLU A 312 21.66 -16.96 -34.56
CA GLU A 312 21.40 -17.55 -35.89
C GLU A 312 20.10 -16.99 -36.49
N ALA A 313 19.06 -16.85 -35.67
CA ALA A 313 17.79 -16.24 -36.08
C ALA A 313 17.96 -14.77 -36.51
N LEU A 314 18.78 -13.98 -35.79
CA LEU A 314 19.11 -12.61 -36.18
C LEU A 314 19.88 -12.53 -37.50
N LEU A 315 20.72 -13.53 -37.78
CA LEU A 315 21.56 -13.55 -38.99
C LEU A 315 20.71 -13.88 -40.23
N GLU A 316 19.72 -14.75 -40.11
CA GLU A 316 18.71 -14.99 -41.16
C GLU A 316 17.78 -13.77 -41.34
N LEU A 317 17.43 -13.09 -40.26
CA LEU A 317 16.67 -11.84 -40.28
C LEU A 317 17.39 -10.76 -41.11
N ASP A 318 18.71 -10.65 -40.96
CA ASP A 318 19.51 -9.70 -41.72
C ASP A 318 19.61 -10.00 -43.20
N LYS A 319 19.75 -11.28 -43.56
CA LYS A 319 19.82 -11.68 -44.98
C LYS A 319 18.53 -11.30 -45.67
N THR A 320 17.40 -11.62 -45.04
CA THR A 320 16.07 -11.30 -45.57
C THR A 320 15.86 -9.78 -45.65
N TYR A 321 16.28 -9.02 -44.63
CA TYR A 321 16.25 -7.56 -44.67
C TYR A 321 17.09 -6.96 -45.80
N GLN A 322 18.31 -7.47 -46.02
CA GLN A 322 19.21 -7.01 -47.09
C GLN A 322 18.70 -7.35 -48.50
N GLU A 323 17.97 -8.44 -48.66
CA GLU A 323 17.32 -8.81 -49.93
C GLU A 323 16.13 -7.89 -50.23
N LEU A 324 15.27 -7.63 -49.25
CA LEU A 324 14.13 -6.71 -49.39
C LEU A 324 14.56 -5.25 -49.63
N GLU A 325 15.65 -4.80 -48.99
CA GLU A 325 16.23 -3.47 -49.22
C GLU A 325 16.75 -3.32 -50.66
N LYS A 326 17.33 -4.38 -51.24
CA LYS A 326 17.85 -4.37 -52.63
C LYS A 326 16.75 -4.36 -53.68
N GLU A 327 15.61 -4.99 -53.41
CA GLU A 327 14.51 -5.07 -54.37
C GLU A 327 13.60 -3.84 -54.32
N GLY A 328 13.71 -2.98 -53.30
CA GLY A 328 12.89 -1.78 -53.14
C GLY A 328 11.42 -2.09 -52.81
N ILE A 329 11.15 -3.36 -52.44
CA ILE A 329 9.85 -3.91 -52.05
C ILE A 329 9.99 -4.21 -50.57
N ALA A 330 9.67 -3.25 -49.71
CA ALA A 330 9.61 -3.54 -48.30
C ALA A 330 8.37 -2.85 -47.73
N THR A 331 7.25 -3.55 -47.85
CA THR A 331 6.01 -3.13 -47.22
C THR A 331 5.98 -3.60 -45.77
N ASP A 332 5.24 -2.89 -44.90
CA ASP A 332 5.01 -3.29 -43.50
C ASP A 332 4.43 -4.72 -43.34
N LYS A 333 3.92 -5.32 -44.44
CA LYS A 333 3.38 -6.67 -44.49
C LYS A 333 4.48 -7.74 -44.54
N GLU A 334 5.56 -7.52 -45.29
CA GLU A 334 6.69 -8.45 -45.43
C GLU A 334 7.55 -8.45 -44.15
N LEU A 335 7.77 -7.26 -43.56
CA LEU A 335 8.43 -7.13 -42.25
C LEU A 335 7.64 -7.81 -41.12
N ARG A 336 6.30 -7.80 -41.17
CA ARG A 336 5.45 -8.54 -40.22
C ARG A 336 5.53 -10.06 -40.40
N THR A 337 5.72 -10.54 -41.63
CA THR A 337 5.84 -11.98 -41.92
C THR A 337 7.18 -12.52 -41.44
N ILE A 338 8.23 -11.71 -41.59
CA ILE A 338 9.57 -11.99 -41.08
C ILE A 338 9.62 -11.87 -39.55
N ARG A 339 8.90 -10.91 -38.94
CA ARG A 339 8.72 -10.80 -37.48
C ARG A 339 8.18 -12.08 -36.85
N LYS A 340 7.20 -12.71 -37.48
CA LYS A 340 6.61 -13.99 -37.04
C LYS A 340 7.60 -15.17 -37.04
N SER A 341 8.74 -15.06 -37.73
CA SER A 341 9.77 -16.12 -37.76
C SER A 341 10.70 -16.12 -36.53
N VAL A 342 10.79 -14.99 -35.81
CA VAL A 342 11.66 -14.83 -34.62
C VAL A 342 10.87 -14.99 -33.31
N GLU A 343 9.57 -14.72 -33.35
CA GLU A 343 8.61 -14.86 -32.23
C GLU A 343 8.71 -16.21 -31.50
N PRO A 344 8.78 -17.37 -32.20
CA PRO A 344 8.87 -18.68 -31.54
C PRO A 344 10.16 -18.88 -30.72
N PHE A 345 11.24 -18.17 -31.07
CA PHE A 345 12.52 -18.27 -30.35
C PHE A 345 12.52 -17.42 -29.07
N LEU A 346 11.89 -16.25 -29.10
CA LEU A 346 11.74 -15.42 -27.90
C LEU A 346 10.71 -16.02 -26.94
N GLU A 347 9.61 -16.57 -27.44
CA GLU A 347 8.64 -17.34 -26.65
C GLU A 347 9.33 -18.52 -25.94
N SER A 348 10.15 -19.30 -26.66
CA SER A 348 10.92 -20.41 -26.08
C SER A 348 11.91 -19.98 -24.99
N PHE A 349 12.59 -18.85 -25.19
CA PHE A 349 13.50 -18.28 -24.19
C PHE A 349 12.74 -17.76 -22.96
N GLU A 350 11.61 -17.09 -23.20
CA GLU A 350 10.72 -16.58 -22.17
C GLU A 350 10.19 -17.72 -21.29
N GLU A 351 9.60 -18.76 -21.86
CA GLU A 351 9.11 -19.95 -21.15
C GLU A 351 10.20 -20.60 -20.30
N SER A 352 11.42 -20.74 -20.84
CA SER A 352 12.55 -21.33 -20.10
C SER A 352 12.95 -20.47 -18.90
N LEU A 353 12.89 -19.14 -19.05
CA LEU A 353 13.15 -18.19 -17.99
C LEU A 353 12.01 -18.17 -16.95
N GLN A 354 10.75 -18.20 -17.37
CA GLN A 354 9.58 -18.36 -16.49
C GLN A 354 9.73 -19.63 -15.66
N ALA A 355 10.12 -20.73 -16.31
CA ALA A 355 10.28 -22.01 -15.67
C ALA A 355 11.44 -22.01 -14.67
N PHE A 356 12.56 -21.38 -15.01
CA PHE A 356 13.68 -21.21 -14.08
C PHE A 356 13.27 -20.38 -12.85
N VAL A 357 12.61 -19.24 -13.07
CA VAL A 357 12.09 -18.33 -12.04
C VAL A 357 11.16 -19.04 -11.06
N LYS A 358 10.19 -19.80 -11.57
CA LYS A 358 9.22 -20.53 -10.73
C LYS A 358 9.84 -21.73 -10.01
N SER A 359 11.00 -22.22 -10.46
CA SER A 359 11.69 -23.39 -9.86
C SER A 359 12.62 -23.02 -8.69
N THR A 360 13.04 -21.75 -8.62
CA THR A 360 13.86 -21.24 -7.53
C THR A 360 13.00 -20.68 -6.39
N ARG A 361 13.50 -20.72 -5.15
CA ARG A 361 12.87 -20.06 -3.98
C ARG A 361 13.48 -18.70 -3.67
N ASP A 362 14.46 -18.28 -4.47
CA ASP A 362 15.14 -17.01 -4.26
C ASP A 362 14.26 -15.87 -4.78
N LYS A 363 13.63 -15.15 -3.83
CA LYS A 363 12.71 -14.04 -4.12
C LYS A 363 13.30 -12.98 -5.04
N ALA A 364 14.62 -12.81 -5.06
CA ALA A 364 15.30 -11.85 -5.94
C ALA A 364 15.40 -12.36 -7.39
N ILE A 365 15.69 -13.65 -7.59
CA ILE A 365 15.66 -14.29 -8.91
C ILE A 365 14.22 -14.33 -9.44
N ILE A 366 13.25 -14.58 -8.55
CA ILE A 366 11.83 -14.56 -8.88
C ILE A 366 11.38 -13.17 -9.34
N ALA A 367 11.69 -12.13 -8.56
CA ALA A 367 11.28 -10.77 -8.88
C ALA A 367 11.97 -10.22 -10.14
N ALA A 368 13.25 -10.53 -10.34
CA ALA A 368 14.00 -10.08 -11.50
C ALA A 368 13.60 -10.81 -12.78
N GLY A 369 13.42 -12.14 -12.71
CA GLY A 369 12.91 -12.86 -13.85
C GLY A 369 11.49 -12.44 -14.21
N LYS A 370 10.59 -12.19 -13.23
CA LYS A 370 9.27 -11.57 -13.50
C LYS A 370 9.34 -10.24 -14.25
N ARG A 371 10.40 -9.43 -14.04
CA ARG A 371 10.61 -8.16 -14.76
C ARG A 371 11.21 -8.34 -16.14
N ILE A 372 12.11 -9.32 -16.33
CA ILE A 372 12.65 -9.67 -17.65
C ILE A 372 11.53 -10.24 -18.53
N LEU A 373 10.67 -11.08 -17.96
CA LEU A 373 9.49 -11.63 -18.62
C LEU A 373 8.52 -10.53 -19.05
N LYS A 374 8.19 -9.62 -18.13
CA LYS A 374 7.39 -8.43 -18.42
C LYS A 374 8.01 -7.56 -19.55
N GLY A 375 9.33 -7.38 -19.55
CA GLY A 375 10.01 -6.62 -20.61
C GLY A 375 10.10 -7.33 -21.97
N LEU A 376 10.04 -8.67 -21.99
CA LEU A 376 9.92 -9.47 -23.21
C LEU A 376 8.47 -9.43 -23.76
N GLU A 377 7.47 -9.41 -22.87
CA GLU A 377 6.04 -9.26 -23.22
C GLU A 377 5.71 -7.86 -23.76
N GLU A 378 6.35 -6.81 -23.25
CA GLU A 378 5.96 -5.41 -23.51
C GLU A 378 6.82 -4.67 -24.56
N ALA A 379 8.02 -5.14 -24.94
CA ALA A 379 8.92 -4.39 -25.81
C ALA A 379 9.74 -5.21 -26.82
N TRP A 380 9.57 -4.93 -28.12
CA TRP A 380 10.48 -5.41 -29.17
C TRP A 380 11.52 -4.35 -29.56
N LEU A 381 12.80 -4.73 -29.45
CA LEU A 381 14.08 -4.04 -29.80
C LEU A 381 14.38 -2.65 -29.21
N SER A 382 13.40 -1.82 -28.84
CA SER A 382 13.63 -0.48 -28.25
C SER A 382 13.61 -0.44 -26.72
N GLY A 383 12.88 -1.35 -26.06
CA GLY A 383 12.79 -1.38 -24.58
C GLY A 383 13.94 -2.09 -23.87
N LEU A 384 14.82 -2.81 -24.59
CA LEU A 384 15.95 -3.53 -23.99
C LEU A 384 17.01 -2.63 -23.33
N GLU A 385 17.08 -1.35 -23.71
CA GLU A 385 17.91 -0.34 -23.04
C GLU A 385 17.41 -0.05 -21.61
N GLU A 386 16.11 -0.20 -21.34
CA GLU A 386 15.49 0.04 -20.03
C GLU A 386 15.69 -1.13 -19.06
N ILE A 387 15.88 -2.34 -19.61
CA ILE A 387 16.07 -3.58 -18.83
C ILE A 387 17.55 -3.79 -18.44
N LEU A 388 18.50 -3.14 -19.13
CA LEU A 388 19.95 -3.30 -18.91
C LEU A 388 20.41 -3.10 -17.45
N PRO A 389 19.95 -2.05 -16.72
CA PRO A 389 20.32 -1.84 -15.33
C PRO A 389 19.73 -2.89 -14.38
N ASP A 390 18.52 -3.38 -14.70
CA ASP A 390 17.85 -4.44 -13.92
C ASP A 390 18.49 -5.82 -14.23
N LEU A 391 19.03 -6.01 -15.44
CA LEU A 391 19.88 -7.13 -15.85
C LEU A 391 21.23 -7.13 -15.09
N GLU A 392 21.90 -5.98 -15.00
CA GLU A 392 23.14 -5.82 -14.24
C GLU A 392 22.93 -6.08 -12.73
N ALA A 393 21.79 -5.66 -12.19
CA ALA A 393 21.38 -5.93 -10.81
C ALA A 393 21.01 -7.41 -10.55
N PHE A 394 20.29 -8.06 -11.48
CA PHE A 394 20.00 -9.50 -11.48
C PHE A 394 21.28 -10.34 -11.38
N MET A 395 22.30 -9.95 -12.15
CA MET A 395 23.57 -10.68 -12.28
C MET A 395 24.53 -10.47 -11.09
N GLN A 396 24.58 -9.28 -10.48
CA GLN A 396 25.38 -9.04 -9.27
C GLN A 396 24.91 -9.84 -8.05
N VAL A 397 23.61 -10.16 -7.98
CA VAL A 397 22.99 -10.95 -6.90
C VAL A 397 23.15 -12.46 -7.18
N ALA A 398 22.97 -12.90 -8.42
CA ALA A 398 23.20 -14.30 -8.81
C ALA A 398 24.67 -14.73 -8.64
N GLY A 399 25.62 -13.87 -9.02
CA GLY A 399 27.07 -14.14 -8.88
C GLY A 399 27.59 -14.20 -7.43
N LYS A 400 26.94 -13.50 -6.48
CA LYS A 400 27.30 -13.56 -5.05
C LYS A 400 26.75 -14.79 -4.32
N SER A 401 25.74 -15.45 -4.88
CA SER A 401 25.11 -16.64 -4.30
C SER A 401 25.88 -17.95 -4.61
N LEU A 402 26.70 -17.97 -5.67
CA LEU A 402 27.35 -19.19 -6.20
C LEU A 402 28.88 -19.29 -5.96
N HIS A 403 29.55 -18.22 -5.53
CA HIS A 403 30.98 -18.26 -5.20
C HIS A 403 31.25 -17.92 -3.74
N GLY A 404 31.37 -18.96 -2.91
CA GLY A 404 31.84 -18.83 -1.54
C GLY A 404 33.36 -18.67 -1.44
N SER A 405 33.82 -17.57 -0.84
CA SER A 405 34.89 -17.52 0.19
C SER A 405 34.92 -16.09 0.76
N THR A 406 35.03 -15.78 2.05
CA THR A 406 35.11 -16.52 3.30
C THR A 406 34.71 -15.52 4.40
N ALA A 407 33.92 -15.98 5.37
CA ALA A 407 33.51 -15.32 6.63
C ALA A 407 32.63 -14.06 6.53
N SER A 408 31.29 -14.24 6.46
CA SER A 408 30.30 -13.63 7.37
C SER A 408 28.87 -13.74 6.79
N MET A 409 28.06 -14.61 7.38
CA MET A 409 26.60 -14.82 7.18
C MET A 409 26.15 -15.27 5.77
N ASP A 410 25.57 -16.47 5.71
CA ASP A 410 24.92 -17.06 4.52
C ASP A 410 23.79 -16.13 3.98
N ALA A 411 23.53 -16.09 2.67
CA ALA A 411 22.51 -15.20 2.07
C ALA A 411 21.09 -15.51 2.58
N GLU A 412 20.83 -16.77 2.95
CA GLU A 412 19.60 -17.18 3.63
C GLU A 412 19.58 -16.73 5.09
N GLN A 413 20.73 -16.73 5.78
CA GLN A 413 20.90 -16.12 7.10
C GLN A 413 20.83 -14.59 7.06
N MET A 414 21.31 -13.93 5.99
CA MET A 414 21.25 -12.48 5.83
C MET A 414 19.83 -12.05 5.49
N ARG A 415 19.12 -12.77 4.61
CA ARG A 415 17.69 -12.55 4.39
C ARG A 415 16.87 -12.84 5.63
N ALA A 416 17.11 -13.97 6.32
CA ALA A 416 16.45 -14.27 7.58
C ALA A 416 16.74 -13.21 8.65
N PHE A 417 17.99 -12.76 8.79
CA PHE A 417 18.40 -11.70 9.72
C PHE A 417 17.78 -10.34 9.37
N VAL A 418 17.71 -10.00 8.08
CA VAL A 418 17.11 -8.76 7.58
C VAL A 418 15.59 -8.80 7.74
N THR A 419 14.93 -9.91 7.41
CA THR A 419 13.49 -10.12 7.61
C THR A 419 13.14 -10.18 9.10
N GLU A 420 13.94 -10.84 9.94
CA GLU A 420 13.77 -10.87 11.40
C GLU A 420 13.90 -9.45 11.98
N ARG A 421 14.87 -8.67 11.52
CA ARG A 421 15.05 -7.28 11.96
C ARG A 421 13.96 -6.36 11.46
N LEU A 422 13.53 -6.49 10.21
CA LEU A 422 12.37 -5.76 9.69
C LEU A 422 11.11 -6.11 10.48
N HIS A 423 10.85 -7.39 10.71
CA HIS A 423 9.70 -7.84 11.51
C HIS A 423 9.78 -7.31 12.95
N ALA A 424 10.97 -7.29 13.56
CA ALA A 424 11.17 -6.70 14.88
C ALA A 424 10.96 -5.16 14.88
N GLU A 425 11.41 -4.46 13.84
CA GLU A 425 11.19 -3.01 13.66
C GLU A 425 9.70 -2.67 13.47
N LEU A 426 8.99 -3.45 12.66
CA LEU A 426 7.55 -3.32 12.40
C LEU A 426 6.73 -3.63 13.65
N LYS A 427 7.00 -4.78 14.27
CA LYS A 427 6.36 -5.21 15.52
C LYS A 427 6.52 -4.16 16.62
N ARG A 428 7.71 -3.55 16.73
CA ARG A 428 7.97 -2.42 17.65
C ARG A 428 7.11 -1.20 17.36
N ASN A 429 7.02 -0.77 16.10
CA ASN A 429 6.20 0.38 15.72
C ASN A 429 4.73 0.12 16.08
N ASN A 430 4.21 -1.04 15.68
CA ASN A 430 2.81 -1.39 15.91
C ASN A 430 2.53 -1.55 17.41
N VAL A 431 3.46 -2.06 18.23
CA VAL A 431 3.32 -2.08 19.71
C VAL A 431 3.22 -0.67 20.27
N CYS A 432 4.08 0.25 19.84
CA CYS A 432 4.07 1.64 20.35
C CYS A 432 2.80 2.38 19.90
N GLU A 433 2.30 2.05 18.72
CA GLU A 433 1.13 2.67 18.12
C GLU A 433 -0.16 2.18 18.76
N HIS A 434 -0.41 0.86 18.76
CA HIS A 434 -1.60 0.31 19.42
C HIS A 434 -1.64 0.65 20.90
N LEU A 435 -0.47 0.75 21.57
CA LEU A 435 -0.40 1.26 22.94
C LEU A 435 -0.83 2.73 23.03
N GLY A 436 -0.35 3.59 22.12
CA GLY A 436 -0.72 5.01 22.08
C GLY A 436 -2.19 5.23 21.72
N ASN A 437 -2.69 4.53 20.70
CA ASN A 437 -4.10 4.55 20.29
C ASN A 437 -5.00 4.06 21.43
N LEU A 438 -4.62 2.97 22.11
CA LEU A 438 -5.33 2.47 23.27
C LEU A 438 -5.37 3.51 24.40
N GLU A 439 -4.24 4.15 24.72
CA GLU A 439 -4.21 5.20 25.75
C GLU A 439 -5.10 6.40 25.41
N VAL A 440 -5.14 6.80 24.14
CA VAL A 440 -6.02 7.87 23.68
C VAL A 440 -7.48 7.42 23.69
N SER A 441 -7.80 6.19 23.28
CA SER A 441 -9.17 5.68 23.19
C SER A 441 -9.82 5.48 24.55
N LEU A 442 -9.03 5.27 25.61
CA LEU A 442 -9.54 5.14 26.99
C LEU A 442 -10.29 6.37 27.46
N LYS A 443 -9.90 7.58 27.04
CA LYS A 443 -10.54 8.82 27.47
C LYS A 443 -11.92 9.01 26.83
N PRO A 444 -12.10 8.94 25.50
CA PRO A 444 -13.42 8.89 24.87
C PRO A 444 -14.29 7.77 25.43
N LEU A 445 -13.74 6.60 25.73
CA LEU A 445 -14.50 5.52 26.35
C LEU A 445 -15.08 5.94 27.72
N GLN A 446 -14.27 6.58 28.58
CA GLN A 446 -14.75 7.11 29.86
C GLN A 446 -15.78 8.22 29.69
N GLU A 447 -15.54 9.16 28.77
CA GLU A 447 -16.45 10.28 28.50
C GLU A 447 -17.80 9.78 27.99
N LYS A 448 -17.81 8.85 27.03
CA LYS A 448 -19.03 8.22 26.51
C LYS A 448 -19.74 7.35 27.53
N ALA A 449 -19.00 6.67 28.41
CA ALA A 449 -19.60 5.95 29.55
C ALA A 449 -20.35 6.92 30.48
N GLN A 450 -19.74 8.07 30.81
CA GLN A 450 -20.34 9.10 31.66
C GLN A 450 -21.53 9.81 30.99
N GLU A 451 -21.45 10.09 29.69
CA GLU A 451 -22.56 10.64 28.91
C GLU A 451 -23.76 9.69 28.93
N LEU A 452 -23.52 8.39 28.67
CA LEU A 452 -24.56 7.36 28.71
C LEU A 452 -25.15 7.20 30.12
N GLN A 453 -24.30 7.17 31.16
CA GLN A 453 -24.74 7.13 32.56
C GLN A 453 -25.64 8.33 32.87
N THR A 454 -25.25 9.53 32.46
CA THR A 454 -26.00 10.77 32.68
C THR A 454 -27.34 10.76 31.93
N ALA A 455 -27.36 10.28 30.69
CA ALA A 455 -28.58 10.15 29.89
C ALA A 455 -29.61 9.20 30.54
N ILE A 456 -29.13 8.06 31.10
CA ILE A 456 -29.96 7.10 31.85
C ILE A 456 -30.56 7.74 33.11
N HIS A 457 -29.77 8.50 33.88
CA HIS A 457 -30.24 9.16 35.10
C HIS A 457 -31.22 10.31 34.80
N GLN A 458 -31.12 10.96 33.64
CA GLN A 458 -31.98 12.06 33.22
C GLN A 458 -33.30 11.61 32.54
N ASN A 459 -33.59 10.30 32.45
CA ASN A 459 -34.77 9.76 31.75
C ASN A 459 -34.94 10.26 30.30
N LYS A 460 -33.84 10.48 29.56
CA LYS A 460 -33.91 10.87 28.14
C LYS A 460 -34.19 9.66 27.23
N GLU A 461 -35.32 8.98 27.47
CA GLU A 461 -35.61 7.65 26.90
C GLU A 461 -35.93 7.65 25.41
N ASP A 462 -36.63 8.67 24.91
CA ASP A 462 -37.02 8.74 23.49
C ASP A 462 -35.83 8.98 22.55
N ASN A 463 -34.64 9.27 23.10
CA ASN A 463 -33.43 9.58 22.33
C ASN A 463 -32.14 9.08 23.02
N ILE A 464 -32.17 7.89 23.63
CA ILE A 464 -31.00 7.29 24.29
C ILE A 464 -30.03 6.61 23.32
N THR A 465 -30.54 6.21 22.14
CA THR A 465 -29.81 5.48 21.09
C THR A 465 -28.48 6.11 20.68
N PRO A 466 -28.36 7.45 20.48
CA PRO A 466 -27.08 8.06 20.13
C PRO A 466 -25.99 7.88 21.19
N TYR A 467 -26.37 7.92 22.48
CA TYR A 467 -25.44 7.73 23.59
C TYR A 467 -24.97 6.27 23.69
N ILE A 468 -25.88 5.31 23.46
CA ILE A 468 -25.54 3.89 23.42
C ILE A 468 -24.59 3.61 22.25
N ASN A 469 -24.89 4.12 21.06
CA ASN A 469 -24.05 3.94 19.88
C ASN A 469 -22.66 4.55 20.07
N GLY A 470 -22.58 5.77 20.60
CA GLY A 470 -21.30 6.44 20.87
C GLY A 470 -20.44 5.69 21.88
N PHE A 471 -21.05 5.16 22.94
CA PHE A 471 -20.34 4.33 23.93
C PHE A 471 -19.90 2.98 23.37
N GLN A 472 -20.76 2.30 22.62
CA GLN A 472 -20.43 1.01 21.99
C GLN A 472 -19.29 1.16 20.98
N GLN A 473 -19.30 2.23 20.19
CA GLN A 473 -18.21 2.52 19.25
C GLN A 473 -16.88 2.70 20.00
N ALA A 474 -16.85 3.58 21.00
CA ALA A 474 -15.64 3.82 21.80
C ALA A 474 -15.13 2.55 22.52
N HIS A 475 -16.06 1.67 22.95
CA HIS A 475 -15.72 0.39 23.55
C HIS A 475 -15.09 -0.58 22.54
N GLN A 476 -15.66 -0.67 21.33
CA GLN A 476 -15.13 -1.51 20.26
C GLN A 476 -13.76 -1.02 19.77
N ASP A 477 -13.58 0.29 19.60
CA ASP A 477 -12.30 0.88 19.19
C ASP A 477 -11.20 0.57 20.22
N THR A 478 -11.49 0.75 21.52
CA THR A 478 -10.57 0.42 22.61
C THR A 478 -10.23 -1.07 22.64
N LEU A 479 -11.22 -1.93 22.43
CA LEU A 479 -11.03 -3.38 22.44
C LEU A 479 -10.24 -3.86 21.22
N LYS A 480 -10.42 -3.23 20.06
CA LYS A 480 -9.67 -3.48 18.83
C LYS A 480 -8.18 -3.20 19.05
N GLU A 481 -7.84 -2.01 19.54
CA GLU A 481 -6.45 -1.64 19.82
C GLU A 481 -5.80 -2.55 20.87
N LEU A 482 -6.55 -2.95 21.91
CA LEU A 482 -6.08 -3.90 22.90
C LEU A 482 -5.78 -5.27 22.29
N LYS A 483 -6.63 -5.78 21.38
CA LYS A 483 -6.42 -7.07 20.71
C LYS A 483 -5.20 -7.04 19.80
N HIS A 484 -5.03 -6.00 18.99
CA HIS A 484 -3.83 -5.83 18.17
C HIS A 484 -2.56 -5.75 19.02
N LEU A 485 -2.60 -5.04 20.15
CA LEU A 485 -1.48 -5.01 21.08
C LEU A 485 -1.15 -6.41 21.63
N LEU A 486 -2.16 -7.21 21.98
CA LEU A 486 -1.99 -8.57 22.49
C LEU A 486 -1.34 -9.52 21.48
N GLU A 487 -1.67 -9.41 20.20
CA GLU A 487 -1.08 -10.20 19.11
C GLU A 487 0.42 -9.96 18.96
N LEU A 488 0.88 -8.75 19.33
CA LEU A 488 2.28 -8.36 19.25
C LEU A 488 3.07 -8.66 20.53
N LEU A 489 2.43 -9.00 21.63
CA LEU A 489 3.11 -9.26 22.90
C LEU A 489 3.30 -10.77 23.13
N ASP A 490 4.44 -11.16 23.72
CA ASP A 490 4.62 -12.54 24.15
C ASP A 490 3.70 -12.89 25.32
N HIS A 491 3.37 -14.17 25.48
CA HIS A 491 2.42 -14.66 26.49
C HIS A 491 2.75 -14.22 27.93
N ASN A 492 4.04 -14.09 28.30
CA ASN A 492 4.40 -13.68 29.65
C ASN A 492 4.16 -12.18 29.86
N THR A 493 4.41 -11.36 28.83
CA THR A 493 4.19 -9.92 28.84
C THR A 493 2.70 -9.55 28.70
N SER A 494 1.89 -10.38 28.01
CA SER A 494 0.48 -10.09 27.71
C SER A 494 -0.53 -10.66 28.71
N LYS A 495 -0.13 -11.58 29.60
CA LYS A 495 -1.03 -12.34 30.49
C LYS A 495 -2.11 -11.52 31.20
N GLU A 496 -1.75 -10.39 31.80
CA GLU A 496 -2.69 -9.53 32.54
C GLU A 496 -3.65 -8.80 31.58
N LEU A 497 -3.14 -8.34 30.43
CA LEU A 497 -3.94 -7.69 29.38
C LEU A 497 -4.89 -8.69 28.70
N THR A 498 -4.49 -9.95 28.51
CA THR A 498 -5.35 -11.00 27.93
C THR A 498 -6.54 -11.31 28.83
N ALA A 499 -6.32 -11.40 30.14
CA ALA A 499 -7.40 -11.61 31.10
C ALA A 499 -8.39 -10.44 31.08
N LEU A 500 -7.87 -9.20 31.03
CA LEU A 500 -8.70 -7.99 30.94
C LEU A 500 -9.45 -7.89 29.60
N SER A 501 -8.83 -8.27 28.48
CA SER A 501 -9.49 -8.29 27.17
C SER A 501 -10.67 -9.27 27.14
N ALA A 502 -10.50 -10.49 27.64
CA ALA A 502 -11.58 -11.47 27.73
C ALA A 502 -12.73 -10.96 28.63
N GLU A 503 -12.39 -10.27 29.72
CA GLU A 503 -13.36 -9.64 30.60
C GLU A 503 -14.11 -8.45 29.94
N LEU A 504 -13.47 -7.70 29.04
CA LEU A 504 -14.09 -6.61 28.27
C LEU A 504 -14.97 -7.16 27.13
N ASP A 505 -14.56 -8.25 26.48
CA ASP A 505 -15.38 -8.97 25.49
C ASP A 505 -16.72 -9.43 26.08
N VAL A 506 -16.72 -9.90 27.34
CA VAL A 506 -17.97 -10.26 28.05
C VAL A 506 -18.85 -9.03 28.25
N LEU A 507 -18.28 -7.88 28.59
CA LEU A 507 -19.05 -6.64 28.74
C LEU A 507 -19.65 -6.15 27.41
N ASP A 508 -18.92 -6.27 26.30
CA ASP A 508 -19.46 -5.94 24.96
C ASP A 508 -20.68 -6.82 24.63
N LYS A 509 -20.59 -8.12 24.92
CA LYS A 509 -21.70 -9.06 24.72
C LYS A 509 -22.91 -8.71 25.59
N ASP A 510 -22.68 -8.40 26.87
CA ASP A 510 -23.75 -7.98 27.79
C ASP A 510 -24.43 -6.70 27.29
N LEU A 511 -23.66 -5.73 26.77
CA LEU A 511 -24.20 -4.50 26.15
C LEU A 511 -25.05 -4.78 24.92
N ARG A 512 -24.58 -5.64 24.01
CA ARG A 512 -25.33 -6.02 22.81
C ARG A 512 -26.64 -6.73 23.18
N PHE A 513 -26.58 -7.64 24.16
CA PHE A 513 -27.76 -8.34 24.65
C PHE A 513 -28.80 -7.38 25.24
N GLN A 514 -28.39 -6.43 26.08
CA GLN A 514 -29.29 -5.40 26.62
C GLN A 514 -29.90 -4.54 25.49
N ARG A 515 -29.14 -4.23 24.44
CA ARG A 515 -29.61 -3.46 23.27
C ARG A 515 -30.66 -4.22 22.47
N GLU A 516 -30.42 -5.50 22.18
CA GLU A 516 -31.36 -6.36 21.44
C GLU A 516 -32.69 -6.51 22.18
N ASP A 517 -32.63 -6.72 23.50
CA ASP A 517 -33.81 -6.85 24.37
C ASP A 517 -34.65 -5.55 24.34
N TYR A 518 -33.98 -4.39 24.43
CA TYR A 518 -34.65 -3.08 24.31
C TYR A 518 -35.22 -2.81 22.91
N GLN A 519 -34.52 -3.17 21.83
CA GLN A 519 -34.99 -2.96 20.46
C GLN A 519 -36.17 -3.86 20.11
N GLN A 520 -36.16 -5.12 20.55
CA GLN A 520 -37.31 -6.02 20.40
C GLN A 520 -38.53 -5.48 21.13
N GLU A 521 -38.35 -4.97 22.35
CA GLU A 521 -39.45 -4.42 23.15
C GLU A 521 -39.98 -3.09 22.59
N SER A 522 -39.11 -2.21 22.09
CA SER A 522 -39.51 -0.98 21.39
C SER A 522 -40.22 -1.25 20.07
N SER A 523 -39.89 -2.35 19.38
CA SER A 523 -40.58 -2.77 18.16
C SER A 523 -41.99 -3.31 18.46
N ARG A 524 -42.14 -4.12 19.52
CA ARG A 524 -43.46 -4.57 20.01
C ARG A 524 -44.40 -3.41 20.36
N GLN A 525 -43.86 -2.28 20.82
CA GLN A 525 -44.61 -1.06 21.13
C GLN A 525 -45.30 -0.42 19.92
N LYS A 526 -44.76 -0.56 18.69
CA LYS A 526 -45.40 -0.01 17.48
C LYS A 526 -46.62 -0.81 17.04
N ASP A 527 -46.71 -2.08 17.45
CA ASP A 527 -47.74 -3.01 16.99
C ASP A 527 -48.99 -3.06 17.91
N TYR A 528 -48.90 -2.61 19.17
CA TYR A 528 -49.99 -2.67 20.16
C TYR A 528 -50.29 -1.26 20.72
N GLN A 529 -51.09 -0.48 20.00
CA GLN A 529 -51.75 0.70 20.57
C GLN A 529 -53.07 0.24 21.24
N GLU A 530 -53.30 0.60 22.51
CA GLU A 530 -54.58 0.49 23.28
C GLU A 530 -54.71 -0.59 24.39
N ASP A 531 -53.74 -0.76 25.31
CA ASP A 531 -54.02 -1.51 26.57
C ASP A 531 -53.33 -0.91 27.83
N GLU A 532 -54.09 -0.64 28.90
CA GLU A 532 -53.61 -0.03 30.16
C GLU A 532 -52.70 -0.98 30.97
N ASP A 533 -52.88 -2.30 30.86
CA ASP A 533 -52.03 -3.32 31.53
C ASP A 533 -50.60 -3.40 30.94
N LEU A 534 -50.38 -2.83 29.76
CA LEU A 534 -49.08 -2.80 29.09
C LEU A 534 -48.12 -1.79 29.72
N GLU A 535 -48.63 -0.68 30.27
CA GLU A 535 -47.80 0.46 30.71
C GLU A 535 -47.05 0.18 32.03
N ASP A 536 -47.65 -0.57 32.96
CA ASP A 536 -46.99 -1.02 34.18
C ASP A 536 -45.92 -2.09 33.90
N THR A 537 -46.18 -2.99 32.95
CA THR A 537 -45.20 -3.99 32.47
C THR A 537 -44.01 -3.30 31.78
N LEU A 538 -44.28 -2.27 30.99
CA LEU A 538 -43.27 -1.44 30.31
C LEU A 538 -42.36 -0.70 31.30
N LYS A 539 -42.94 -0.19 32.39
CA LYS A 539 -42.21 0.50 33.46
C LYS A 539 -41.23 -0.42 34.17
N ILE A 540 -41.62 -1.69 34.34
CA ILE A 540 -40.77 -2.75 34.91
C ILE A 540 -39.63 -3.09 33.94
N LEU A 541 -39.92 -3.27 32.65
CA LEU A 541 -38.92 -3.58 31.62
C LEU A 541 -37.91 -2.45 31.41
N LYS A 542 -38.37 -1.20 31.30
CA LYS A 542 -37.50 -0.01 31.23
C LYS A 542 -36.59 0.08 32.46
N LYS A 543 -37.11 -0.20 33.65
CA LYS A 543 -36.32 -0.22 34.89
C LYS A 543 -35.27 -1.34 34.86
N ALA A 544 -35.62 -2.53 34.37
CA ALA A 544 -34.69 -3.65 34.21
C ALA A 544 -33.56 -3.32 33.21
N PHE A 545 -33.90 -2.74 32.06
CA PHE A 545 -32.93 -2.29 31.05
C PHE A 545 -31.95 -1.23 31.60
N ARG A 546 -32.46 -0.22 32.32
CA ARG A 546 -31.60 0.79 32.99
C ARG A 546 -30.64 0.15 33.99
N GLN A 547 -31.13 -0.80 34.79
CA GLN A 547 -30.29 -1.54 35.73
C GLN A 547 -29.27 -2.42 35.01
N GLY A 548 -29.62 -2.97 33.85
CA GLY A 548 -28.72 -3.72 32.98
C GLY A 548 -27.56 -2.86 32.49
N ILE A 549 -27.84 -1.70 31.89
CA ILE A 549 -26.77 -0.81 31.40
C ILE A 549 -25.93 -0.25 32.55
N LEU A 550 -26.55 0.15 33.67
CA LEU A 550 -25.80 0.65 34.84
C LEU A 550 -24.83 -0.40 35.39
N LYS A 551 -25.23 -1.67 35.45
CA LYS A 551 -24.32 -2.76 35.85
C LYS A 551 -23.13 -2.92 34.91
N VAL A 552 -23.35 -2.75 33.60
CA VAL A 552 -22.25 -2.82 32.63
C VAL A 552 -21.29 -1.63 32.82
N LEU A 553 -21.82 -0.42 33.00
CA LEU A 553 -21.02 0.78 33.25
C LEU A 553 -20.21 0.67 34.57
N GLU A 554 -20.83 0.21 35.65
CA GLU A 554 -20.16 -0.05 36.93
C GLU A 554 -19.04 -1.10 36.78
N ALA A 555 -19.29 -2.16 36.01
CA ALA A 555 -18.29 -3.19 35.76
C ALA A 555 -17.12 -2.69 34.89
N LEU A 556 -17.38 -1.79 33.94
CA LEU A 556 -16.33 -1.13 33.16
C LEU A 556 -15.49 -0.19 34.04
N GLU A 557 -16.13 0.67 34.84
CA GLU A 557 -15.46 1.59 35.77
C GLU A 557 -14.55 0.84 36.75
N ALA A 558 -14.99 -0.31 37.27
CA ALA A 558 -14.19 -1.15 38.15
C ALA A 558 -12.96 -1.78 37.46
N LYS A 559 -12.98 -1.93 36.13
CA LYS A 559 -11.88 -2.52 35.35
C LYS A 559 -10.86 -1.49 34.87
N MET A 560 -11.26 -0.23 34.65
CA MET A 560 -10.36 0.82 34.15
C MET A 560 -9.06 0.97 34.97
N PRO A 561 -9.06 0.98 36.32
CA PRO A 561 -7.83 1.07 37.09
C PRO A 561 -6.89 -0.14 36.89
N LYS A 562 -7.45 -1.34 36.72
CA LYS A 562 -6.67 -2.56 36.43
C LYS A 562 -6.00 -2.47 35.07
N LEU A 563 -6.71 -1.95 34.07
CA LEU A 563 -6.17 -1.73 32.73
C LEU A 563 -5.04 -0.70 32.75
N HIS A 564 -5.23 0.45 33.41
CA HIS A 564 -4.16 1.43 33.59
C HIS A 564 -2.93 0.83 34.28
N THR A 565 -3.14 0.02 35.33
CA THR A 565 -2.05 -0.65 36.04
C THR A 565 -1.31 -1.64 35.13
N ALA A 566 -2.04 -2.43 34.34
CA ALA A 566 -1.45 -3.38 33.40
C ALA A 566 -0.64 -2.68 32.29
N LEU A 567 -1.11 -1.53 31.80
CA LEU A 567 -0.38 -0.72 30.81
C LEU A 567 0.90 -0.10 31.41
N GLU A 568 0.86 0.36 32.66
CA GLU A 568 2.07 0.84 33.36
C GLU A 568 3.06 -0.30 33.66
N ASN A 569 2.57 -1.49 34.02
CA ASN A 569 3.39 -2.69 34.14
C ASN A 569 4.06 -3.04 32.80
N LEU A 570 3.33 -2.94 31.68
CA LEU A 570 3.88 -3.12 30.34
C LEU A 570 5.00 -2.11 30.06
N LYS A 571 4.78 -0.81 30.32
CA LYS A 571 5.80 0.25 30.11
C LYS A 571 7.06 0.06 30.94
N THR A 572 6.93 -0.55 32.12
CA THR A 572 8.05 -0.80 33.02
C THR A 572 8.76 -2.14 32.75
N SER A 573 8.17 -2.99 31.90
CA SER A 573 8.71 -4.30 31.53
C SER A 573 10.09 -4.19 30.85
N PRO A 574 10.96 -5.21 31.01
CA PRO A 574 12.24 -5.26 30.30
C PRO A 574 12.08 -5.23 28.78
N PHE A 575 11.03 -5.87 28.26
CA PHE A 575 10.68 -5.86 26.84
C PHE A 575 10.47 -4.42 26.34
N PHE A 576 9.57 -3.68 26.97
CA PHE A 576 9.24 -2.32 26.55
C PHE A 576 10.39 -1.34 26.74
N LYS A 577 11.18 -1.49 27.81
CA LYS A 577 12.38 -0.68 28.04
C LYS A 577 13.47 -0.90 26.99
N ALA A 578 13.55 -2.10 26.40
CA ALA A 578 14.50 -2.42 25.34
C ALA A 578 14.07 -1.87 23.97
N LEU A 579 12.79 -1.53 23.78
CA LEU A 579 12.30 -0.94 22.55
C LEU A 579 12.82 0.50 22.41
N ILE A 580 13.41 0.78 21.25
CA ILE A 580 13.56 2.16 20.79
C ILE A 580 12.17 2.64 20.41
N LYS A 581 11.67 3.73 21.00
CA LYS A 581 10.35 4.26 20.61
C LYS A 581 10.50 5.23 19.44
N PRO A 582 9.55 5.33 18.50
CA PRO A 582 9.56 6.38 17.49
C PRO A 582 9.39 7.76 18.11
N LEU A 583 9.81 8.82 17.41
CA LEU A 583 9.84 10.18 17.98
C LEU A 583 8.48 10.67 18.50
N TRP A 584 7.39 10.38 17.77
CA TRP A 584 6.03 10.78 18.15
C TRP A 584 5.56 10.15 19.47
N PHE A 585 6.16 9.02 19.89
CA PHE A 585 5.81 8.35 21.15
C PHE A 585 6.16 9.19 22.39
N TYR A 586 7.12 10.11 22.26
CA TYR A 586 7.56 10.94 23.38
C TYR A 586 6.66 12.15 23.65
N GLN A 587 5.53 12.29 22.95
CA GLN A 587 4.52 13.34 23.20
C GLN A 587 5.12 14.76 23.30
N GLY A 588 6.12 15.05 22.46
CA GLY A 588 6.81 16.34 22.43
C GLY A 588 8.03 16.47 23.34
N ASP A 589 8.36 15.48 24.18
CA ASP A 589 9.62 15.46 24.95
C ASP A 589 10.80 15.00 24.07
N ASN A 590 11.14 15.81 23.08
CA ASN A 590 12.18 15.50 22.10
C ASN A 590 13.57 15.46 22.70
N PHE A 591 13.82 16.14 23.83
CA PHE A 591 15.12 16.06 24.52
C PHE A 591 15.31 14.72 25.20
N LYS A 592 14.25 14.17 25.80
CA LYS A 592 14.27 12.80 26.32
C LYS A 592 14.43 11.77 25.21
N ALA A 593 13.68 11.93 24.10
CA ALA A 593 13.83 11.07 22.93
C ALA A 593 15.28 11.05 22.42
N TYR A 594 15.90 12.22 22.27
CA TYR A 594 17.29 12.35 21.85
C TYR A 594 18.26 11.66 22.81
N ALA A 595 18.09 11.85 24.12
CA ALA A 595 18.94 11.23 25.14
C ALA A 595 18.84 9.70 25.10
N ASP A 596 17.62 9.16 25.02
CA ASP A 596 17.37 7.72 24.95
C ASP A 596 17.97 7.11 23.67
N TYR A 597 17.83 7.78 22.52
CA TYR A 597 18.45 7.32 21.27
C TYR A 597 19.97 7.42 21.29
N LEU A 598 20.53 8.49 21.87
CA LEU A 598 21.97 8.64 21.98
C LEU A 598 22.57 7.51 22.83
N GLU A 599 21.99 7.22 24.00
CA GLU A 599 22.43 6.12 24.86
C GLU A 599 22.35 4.76 24.14
N ALA A 600 21.26 4.50 23.44
CA ALA A 600 21.09 3.25 22.70
C ALA A 600 22.04 3.15 21.49
N SER A 601 22.30 4.26 20.79
CA SER A 601 23.21 4.29 19.64
C SER A 601 24.66 3.97 20.04
N GLN A 602 25.08 4.38 21.25
CA GLN A 602 26.40 4.04 21.80
C GLN A 602 26.57 2.52 22.02
N LYS A 603 25.46 1.77 22.09
CA LYS A 603 25.43 0.30 22.17
C LYS A 603 25.29 -0.35 20.77
N ASN A 604 25.58 0.39 19.69
CA ASN A 604 25.43 -0.04 18.29
C ASN A 604 23.99 -0.47 17.92
N ASN A 605 22.98 0.18 18.50
CA ASN A 605 21.59 -0.08 18.14
C ASN A 605 21.26 0.60 16.80
N ALA A 606 21.01 -0.20 15.75
CA ALA A 606 20.70 0.27 14.40
C ALA A 606 19.48 1.20 14.36
N GLN A 607 18.46 0.88 15.16
CA GLN A 607 17.21 1.64 15.22
C GLN A 607 17.39 3.00 15.92
N ALA A 608 18.22 3.06 16.95
CA ALA A 608 18.57 4.32 17.58
C ALA A 608 19.29 5.27 16.61
N TYR A 609 20.17 4.73 15.76
CA TYR A 609 20.77 5.51 14.67
C TYR A 609 19.73 5.96 13.63
N LEU A 610 18.73 5.13 13.31
CA LEU A 610 17.63 5.55 12.42
C LEU A 610 16.88 6.76 13.00
N GLU A 611 16.43 6.68 14.25
CA GLU A 611 15.66 7.76 14.87
C GLU A 611 16.49 9.04 15.04
N LEU A 612 17.77 8.94 15.41
CA LEU A 612 18.68 10.10 15.43
C LEU A 612 18.81 10.74 14.05
N GLY A 613 18.93 9.94 12.99
CA GLY A 613 18.96 10.44 11.62
C GLY A 613 17.67 11.22 11.27
N LYS A 614 16.50 10.69 11.64
CA LYS A 614 15.20 11.38 11.46
C LYS A 614 15.15 12.69 12.25
N MET A 615 15.65 12.73 13.48
CA MET A 615 15.71 13.96 14.27
C MET A 615 16.56 15.03 13.60
N PHE A 616 17.74 14.67 13.06
CA PHE A 616 18.59 15.60 12.32
C PHE A 616 17.96 16.09 11.01
N LEU A 617 17.22 15.22 10.31
CA LEU A 617 16.51 15.58 9.08
C LEU A 617 15.37 16.57 9.37
N LYS A 618 14.54 16.28 10.38
CA LYS A 618 13.38 17.09 10.78
C LYS A 618 13.77 18.37 11.57
N GLY A 619 15.04 18.54 11.92
CA GLY A 619 15.51 19.69 12.69
C GLY A 619 15.10 19.67 14.17
N VAL A 620 14.85 18.47 14.69
CA VAL A 620 14.54 18.23 16.10
C VAL A 620 15.87 18.16 16.86
N VAL A 621 16.03 19.01 17.87
CA VAL A 621 17.32 19.29 18.56
C VAL A 621 18.34 20.02 17.67
N VAL A 622 18.72 19.51 16.50
CA VAL A 622 19.53 20.28 15.52
C VAL A 622 19.19 19.82 14.10
N SER A 623 19.06 20.75 13.15
CA SER A 623 18.93 20.39 11.72
C SER A 623 20.30 20.17 11.09
N SER A 624 20.50 19.03 10.44
CA SER A 624 21.70 18.74 9.65
C SER A 624 21.46 17.57 8.70
N LEU A 625 21.28 17.87 7.40
CA LEU A 625 21.10 16.85 6.36
C LEU A 625 22.30 15.92 6.25
N GLU A 626 23.52 16.45 6.35
CA GLU A 626 24.76 15.67 6.31
C GLU A 626 24.81 14.64 7.43
N LYS A 627 24.51 15.06 8.66
CA LYS A 627 24.56 14.17 9.81
C LYS A 627 23.37 13.23 9.87
N ALA A 628 22.20 13.63 9.35
CA ALA A 628 21.09 12.71 9.11
C ALA A 628 21.53 11.55 8.21
N ARG A 629 22.14 11.85 7.06
CA ARG A 629 22.69 10.84 6.13
C ARG A 629 23.80 10.00 6.77
N GLU A 630 24.66 10.58 7.62
CA GLU A 630 25.68 9.81 8.35
C GLU A 630 25.04 8.78 9.29
N HIS A 631 24.03 9.19 10.07
CA HIS A 631 23.33 8.30 11.00
C HIS A 631 22.55 7.23 10.26
N PHE A 632 21.86 7.57 9.17
CA PHE A 632 21.18 6.58 8.35
C PHE A 632 22.17 5.59 7.70
N LYS A 633 23.35 6.04 7.23
CA LYS A 633 24.40 5.13 6.75
C LYS A 633 24.85 4.17 7.84
N LYS A 634 25.09 4.65 9.06
CA LYS A 634 25.45 3.80 10.21
C LYS A 634 24.34 2.78 10.53
N ALA A 635 23.09 3.24 10.59
CA ALA A 635 21.92 2.36 10.78
C ALA A 635 21.83 1.29 9.69
N ALA A 636 22.01 1.67 8.42
CA ALA A 636 22.00 0.75 7.28
C ALA A 636 23.15 -0.26 7.35
N THR A 637 24.37 0.16 7.72
CA THR A 637 25.51 -0.77 7.90
C THR A 637 25.30 -1.75 9.05
N LEU A 638 24.53 -1.35 10.07
CA LEU A 638 24.15 -2.21 11.17
C LEU A 638 22.95 -3.09 10.84
N GLY A 639 22.33 -2.95 9.66
CA GLY A 639 21.26 -3.83 9.18
C GLY A 639 19.83 -3.27 9.28
N SER A 640 19.64 -1.96 9.45
CA SER A 640 18.30 -1.34 9.38
C SER A 640 17.91 -1.06 7.93
N ILE A 641 16.80 -1.65 7.48
CA ILE A 641 16.29 -1.48 6.10
C ILE A 641 15.65 -0.11 5.95
N ARG A 642 14.86 0.32 6.94
CA ARG A 642 14.22 1.65 6.96
C ARG A 642 15.24 2.77 6.82
N ALA A 643 16.48 2.57 7.30
CA ALA A 643 17.55 3.54 7.12
C ALA A 643 17.99 3.69 5.66
N ILE A 644 17.91 2.63 4.86
CA ILE A 644 18.15 2.67 3.41
C ILE A 644 17.05 3.48 2.74
N THR A 645 15.78 3.28 3.11
CA THR A 645 14.66 4.10 2.64
C THR A 645 14.86 5.57 2.99
N GLN A 646 15.16 5.88 4.25
CA GLN A 646 15.38 7.26 4.72
C GLN A 646 16.60 7.91 4.06
N LEU A 647 17.63 7.14 3.70
CA LEU A 647 18.73 7.63 2.87
C LEU A 647 18.24 8.05 1.49
N GLY A 648 17.47 7.20 0.81
CA GLY A 648 16.89 7.49 -0.49
C GLY A 648 16.00 8.73 -0.45
N LEU A 649 15.06 8.78 0.50
CA LEU A 649 14.17 9.93 0.70
C LEU A 649 14.94 11.22 1.04
N SER A 650 16.08 11.15 1.72
CA SER A 650 16.90 12.34 2.01
C SER A 650 17.51 12.99 0.77
N TYR A 651 17.51 12.32 -0.39
CA TYR A 651 17.93 12.88 -1.67
C TYR A 651 16.74 13.45 -2.48
N VAL A 652 15.51 13.20 -2.04
CA VAL A 652 14.29 13.69 -2.69
C VAL A 652 13.92 15.06 -2.09
N PRO A 653 13.92 16.15 -2.88
CA PRO A 653 13.43 17.45 -2.43
C PRO A 653 11.89 17.48 -2.38
N GLU A 654 11.33 18.47 -1.67
CA GLU A 654 9.87 18.65 -1.58
C GLU A 654 9.21 18.85 -2.96
N ASN A 655 9.91 19.55 -3.87
CA ASN A 655 9.50 19.73 -5.26
C ASN A 655 10.41 18.90 -6.20
N PRO A 656 9.91 17.79 -6.77
CA PRO A 656 10.69 16.94 -7.67
C PRO A 656 11.26 17.68 -8.89
N LYS A 657 10.61 18.77 -9.33
CA LYS A 657 11.07 19.60 -10.47
C LYS A 657 12.38 20.35 -10.22
N GLU A 658 12.81 20.46 -8.96
CA GLU A 658 14.04 21.13 -8.55
C GLU A 658 15.18 20.14 -8.24
N MET A 659 14.96 18.84 -8.46
CA MET A 659 15.92 17.78 -8.16
C MET A 659 17.06 17.73 -9.19
N LYS A 660 18.28 17.46 -8.73
CA LYS A 660 19.43 17.22 -9.60
C LYS A 660 19.47 15.76 -10.03
N GLU A 661 19.87 15.50 -11.27
CA GLU A 661 19.95 14.15 -11.84
C GLU A 661 20.82 13.18 -11.00
N GLU A 662 21.92 13.66 -10.40
CA GLU A 662 22.77 12.84 -9.52
C GLU A 662 22.06 12.45 -8.21
N ASP A 663 21.27 13.35 -7.65
CA ASP A 663 20.48 13.09 -6.44
C ASP A 663 19.30 12.16 -6.76
N ALA A 664 18.69 12.32 -7.94
CA ALA A 664 17.66 11.42 -8.47
C ALA A 664 18.15 9.97 -8.57
N LYS A 665 19.32 9.75 -9.18
CA LYS A 665 19.96 8.42 -9.30
C LYS A 665 20.20 7.80 -7.93
N LYS A 666 20.79 8.56 -7.00
CA LYS A 666 21.02 8.09 -5.63
C LYS A 666 19.71 7.73 -4.91
N ALA A 667 18.69 8.58 -5.03
CA ALA A 667 17.39 8.34 -4.42
C ALA A 667 16.77 7.04 -4.95
N THR A 668 16.74 6.87 -6.28
CA THR A 668 16.24 5.66 -6.95
C THR A 668 17.01 4.41 -6.54
N ASP A 669 18.35 4.46 -6.50
CA ASP A 669 19.18 3.31 -6.12
C ASP A 669 18.91 2.84 -4.68
N TYR A 670 18.87 3.78 -3.73
CA TYR A 670 18.59 3.46 -2.33
C TYR A 670 17.17 2.93 -2.15
N LEU A 671 16.17 3.54 -2.80
CA LEU A 671 14.77 3.12 -2.67
C LEU A 671 14.51 1.78 -3.36
N LYS A 672 15.04 1.53 -4.57
CA LYS A 672 14.98 0.21 -5.22
C LYS A 672 15.61 -0.87 -4.34
N LYS A 673 16.74 -0.57 -3.69
CA LYS A 673 17.41 -1.48 -2.76
C LYS A 673 16.55 -1.75 -1.52
N ALA A 674 15.93 -0.73 -0.93
CA ALA A 674 15.06 -0.90 0.23
C ALA A 674 13.77 -1.67 -0.11
N LEU A 675 13.17 -1.40 -1.28
CA LEU A 675 12.02 -2.14 -1.80
C LEU A 675 12.35 -3.63 -2.01
N LEU A 676 13.52 -3.95 -2.57
CA LEU A 676 14.00 -5.33 -2.72
C LEU A 676 14.17 -6.04 -1.36
N LEU A 677 14.46 -5.28 -0.31
CA LEU A 677 14.62 -5.79 1.06
C LEU A 677 13.28 -5.83 1.83
N GLY A 678 12.17 -5.43 1.21
CA GLY A 678 10.81 -5.57 1.76
C GLY A 678 10.29 -4.34 2.52
N ASP A 679 10.90 -3.17 2.36
CA ASP A 679 10.41 -1.93 2.98
C ASP A 679 9.33 -1.26 2.12
N GLY A 680 8.07 -1.30 2.58
CA GLY A 680 6.93 -0.73 1.85
C GLY A 680 6.98 0.79 1.67
N MET A 681 7.67 1.53 2.57
CA MET A 681 7.84 2.98 2.42
C MET A 681 8.70 3.33 1.19
N ALA A 682 9.60 2.43 0.79
CA ALA A 682 10.43 2.63 -0.40
C ALA A 682 9.60 2.67 -1.69
N GLU A 683 8.49 1.93 -1.75
CA GLU A 683 7.57 1.97 -2.89
C GLU A 683 6.92 3.34 -3.02
N ALA A 684 6.35 3.87 -1.93
CA ALA A 684 5.78 5.23 -1.90
C ALA A 684 6.84 6.30 -2.27
N GLY A 685 8.09 6.11 -1.87
CA GLY A 685 9.22 6.95 -2.26
C GLY A 685 9.52 6.91 -3.77
N LEU A 686 9.57 5.72 -4.37
CA LEU A 686 9.76 5.55 -5.82
C LEU A 686 8.59 6.13 -6.62
N LYS A 687 7.38 5.91 -6.10
CA LYS A 687 6.13 6.49 -6.58
C LYS A 687 6.13 8.01 -6.59
N ARG A 688 6.81 8.65 -5.63
CA ARG A 688 7.03 10.10 -5.61
C ARG A 688 8.10 10.54 -6.61
N LEU A 689 9.07 9.67 -6.93
CA LEU A 689 10.18 9.93 -7.86
C LEU A 689 9.86 9.75 -9.35
N SER A 690 8.87 8.92 -9.70
CA SER A 690 8.51 8.61 -11.11
C SER A 690 8.07 9.81 -11.96
N TYR A 691 7.98 11.00 -11.36
CA TYR A 691 7.68 12.27 -12.02
C TYR A 691 8.95 13.08 -12.40
N PHE A 692 10.14 12.54 -12.19
CA PHE A 692 11.41 13.19 -12.56
C PHE A 692 11.87 12.86 -14.00
N ASP A 693 11.61 11.64 -14.48
CA ASP A 693 11.71 11.22 -15.89
C ASP A 693 11.00 9.85 -16.02
N VAL A 694 10.33 9.62 -17.15
CA VAL A 694 9.55 8.41 -17.54
C VAL A 694 9.93 7.14 -16.79
N ILE A 695 9.03 6.66 -15.92
CA ILE A 695 8.87 5.25 -15.56
C ILE A 695 7.36 5.01 -15.55
N GLU A 696 6.86 4.26 -16.54
CA GLU A 696 5.47 3.76 -16.53
C GLU A 696 5.29 2.82 -15.35
N TRP A 697 4.40 3.19 -14.44
CA TRP A 697 3.95 2.33 -13.36
C TRP A 697 2.48 2.01 -13.60
N ASP A 698 2.22 0.75 -13.99
CA ASP A 698 0.89 0.16 -14.01
C ASP A 698 0.72 -0.66 -12.73
N GLY A 699 -0.10 -0.15 -11.81
CA GLY A 699 -0.41 -0.81 -10.56
C GLY A 699 -1.67 -0.22 -9.95
N HIS A 700 -2.63 -1.09 -9.67
CA HIS A 700 -3.83 -0.75 -8.93
C HIS A 700 -3.48 -0.31 -7.50
N ARG A 701 -4.34 0.54 -6.93
CA ARG A 701 -4.29 1.08 -5.56
C ARG A 701 -4.08 -0.02 -4.51
N ASP A 702 -4.67 -1.19 -4.74
CA ASP A 702 -4.76 -2.30 -3.79
C ASP A 702 -3.42 -2.97 -3.50
N GLY A 703 -2.47 -2.97 -4.44
CA GLY A 703 -1.16 -3.61 -4.25
C GLY A 703 -0.23 -2.89 -3.25
N LEU A 704 -0.53 -1.63 -2.92
CA LEU A 704 0.26 -0.81 -2.00
C LEU A 704 -0.12 -1.08 -0.53
N ILE A 705 -1.40 -1.35 -0.26
CA ILE A 705 -1.91 -1.61 1.08
C ILE A 705 -1.45 -3.00 1.54
N ASP A 706 -1.47 -4.00 0.65
CA ASP A 706 -1.00 -5.36 0.93
C ASP A 706 0.50 -5.45 1.26
N LEU A 707 1.30 -4.47 0.82
CA LEU A 707 2.74 -4.42 1.05
C LEU A 707 3.14 -3.66 2.32
N VAL A 708 2.23 -2.89 2.92
CA VAL A 708 2.55 -1.91 3.96
C VAL A 708 2.05 -2.35 5.34
N SER A 709 2.90 -3.05 6.08
CA SER A 709 2.64 -3.47 7.47
C SER A 709 3.11 -2.45 8.54
N ASP A 710 3.56 -1.27 8.12
CA ASP A 710 4.08 -0.19 8.98
C ASP A 710 3.19 1.04 8.89
N VAL A 711 2.72 1.56 10.01
CA VAL A 711 1.83 2.74 10.00
C VAL A 711 2.53 4.01 9.55
N GLU A 712 3.84 4.17 9.81
CA GLU A 712 4.55 5.34 9.25
C GLU A 712 4.63 5.27 7.71
N ALA A 713 4.73 4.07 7.14
CA ALA A 713 4.72 3.87 5.69
C ALA A 713 3.30 4.01 5.12
N MET A 714 2.27 3.55 5.84
CA MET A 714 0.87 3.70 5.46
C MET A 714 0.49 5.18 5.42
N LEU A 715 0.82 5.94 6.47
CA LEU A 715 0.57 7.37 6.53
C LEU A 715 1.31 8.09 5.42
N PHE A 716 2.59 7.78 5.19
CA PHE A 716 3.35 8.35 4.09
C PHE A 716 2.74 8.01 2.72
N SER A 717 2.22 6.80 2.55
CA SER A 717 1.49 6.39 1.34
C SER A 717 0.23 7.23 1.14
N LYS A 718 -0.60 7.36 2.18
CA LYS A 718 -1.82 8.18 2.16
C LYS A 718 -1.50 9.65 1.89
N GLU A 719 -0.40 10.18 2.44
CA GLU A 719 0.07 11.55 2.12
C GLU A 719 0.45 11.66 0.65
N VAL A 720 1.21 10.69 0.14
CA VAL A 720 1.60 10.65 -1.28
C VAL A 720 0.37 10.47 -2.18
N GLU A 721 -0.64 9.70 -1.79
CA GLU A 721 -1.91 9.59 -2.50
C GLU A 721 -2.69 10.91 -2.51
N GLY A 722 -2.79 11.59 -1.36
CA GLY A 722 -3.36 12.93 -1.27
C GLY A 722 -2.58 13.96 -2.10
N GLU A 723 -1.25 13.86 -2.14
CA GLU A 723 -0.41 14.65 -3.03
C GLU A 723 -0.60 14.25 -4.51
N ARG A 724 -0.81 12.96 -4.83
CA ARG A 724 -1.04 12.44 -6.20
C ARG A 724 -2.41 12.73 -6.74
N ALA A 725 -3.39 13.06 -5.90
CA ALA A 725 -4.64 13.64 -6.37
C ALA A 725 -4.37 14.92 -7.21
N TYR A 726 -3.23 15.59 -7.02
CA TYR A 726 -2.70 16.66 -7.88
C TYR A 726 -2.32 16.22 -9.31
N VAL A 727 -2.01 14.93 -9.52
CA VAL A 727 -1.40 14.37 -10.75
C VAL A 727 -2.32 13.36 -11.49
N CYS A 728 -3.51 13.07 -10.95
CA CYS A 728 -4.63 12.27 -11.47
C CYS A 728 -4.66 10.75 -11.23
N PHE A 729 -5.68 10.33 -10.44
CA PHE A 729 -6.44 9.06 -10.49
C PHE A 729 -7.96 9.32 -10.31
N PHE A 730 -8.40 10.59 -10.30
CA PHE A 730 -9.80 11.00 -10.35
C PHE A 730 -10.17 11.13 -11.82
N GLU A 731 -11.06 10.28 -12.33
CA GLU A 731 -11.44 10.25 -13.74
C GLU A 731 -12.32 11.46 -14.07
N ALA A 732 -11.70 12.62 -14.33
CA ALA A 732 -12.41 13.88 -14.53
C ALA A 732 -13.47 13.79 -15.64
N SER A 733 -13.27 12.94 -16.65
CA SER A 733 -14.25 12.66 -17.71
C SER A 733 -15.49 11.91 -17.24
N ALA A 734 -15.43 11.14 -16.15
CA ALA A 734 -16.59 10.46 -15.57
C ALA A 734 -17.49 11.41 -14.75
N HIS A 735 -17.02 12.64 -14.48
CA HIS A 735 -17.68 13.62 -13.61
C HIS A 735 -17.91 14.98 -14.32
N ILE A 736 -17.75 15.01 -15.64
CA ILE A 736 -18.14 16.12 -16.52
C ILE A 736 -19.22 15.58 -17.44
N ASP A 737 -20.44 16.08 -17.31
CA ASP A 737 -21.55 15.67 -18.17
C ASP A 737 -21.28 16.16 -19.62
N GLU A 738 -21.34 15.25 -20.60
CA GLU A 738 -21.09 15.55 -22.02
C GLU A 738 -22.08 16.58 -22.61
N HIS A 739 -23.21 16.83 -21.96
CA HIS A 739 -24.26 17.75 -22.40
C HIS A 739 -24.31 19.05 -21.56
N ASP A 740 -24.10 18.98 -20.26
CA ASP A 740 -24.29 20.10 -19.33
C ASP A 740 -22.98 20.74 -18.82
N GLY A 741 -21.82 20.13 -19.04
CA GLY A 741 -20.51 20.65 -18.63
C GLY A 741 -20.15 20.38 -17.17
N ILE A 742 -19.37 21.28 -16.53
CA ILE A 742 -18.90 21.11 -15.15
C ILE A 742 -20.01 21.51 -14.17
N ASP A 743 -20.57 20.53 -13.46
CA ASP A 743 -21.55 20.76 -12.39
C ASP A 743 -20.85 21.25 -11.09
N PRO A 744 -21.21 22.43 -10.54
CA PRO A 744 -20.68 22.92 -9.27
C PRO A 744 -21.03 22.07 -8.04
N GLU A 745 -22.17 21.35 -8.04
CA GLU A 745 -22.60 20.51 -6.92
C GLU A 745 -21.77 19.22 -6.84
N TYR A 746 -21.34 18.66 -7.96
CA TYR A 746 -20.48 17.45 -8.03
C TYR A 746 -19.13 17.60 -7.31
N ARG A 747 -18.65 18.84 -7.15
CA ARG A 747 -17.40 19.18 -6.50
C ARG A 747 -17.34 18.77 -5.03
N GLU A 748 -18.44 18.97 -4.31
CA GLU A 748 -18.58 18.59 -2.90
C GLU A 748 -18.83 17.08 -2.76
N TYR A 749 -19.60 16.48 -3.68
CA TYR A 749 -19.94 15.05 -3.65
C TYR A 749 -18.85 14.11 -4.18
N SER A 750 -17.76 14.60 -4.79
CA SER A 750 -16.76 13.73 -5.42
C SER A 750 -15.35 13.85 -4.82
N ILE A 751 -14.89 15.06 -4.46
CA ILE A 751 -13.58 15.23 -3.84
C ILE A 751 -13.61 14.83 -2.36
N GLN A 752 -14.61 15.29 -1.61
CA GLN A 752 -14.64 15.07 -0.17
C GLN A 752 -14.79 13.56 0.18
N PRO A 753 -15.68 12.79 -0.47
CA PRO A 753 -15.77 11.34 -0.24
C PRO A 753 -14.51 10.57 -0.66
N PHE A 754 -13.71 11.05 -1.61
CA PHE A 754 -12.44 10.40 -1.96
C PHE A 754 -11.41 10.45 -0.81
N PHE A 755 -11.40 11.53 -0.02
CA PHE A 755 -10.54 11.67 1.15
C PHE A 755 -11.16 11.03 2.40
N GLU A 756 -12.48 11.11 2.56
CA GLU A 756 -13.21 10.65 3.77
C GLU A 756 -13.67 9.18 3.71
N GLY A 757 -13.76 8.59 2.51
CA GLY A 757 -14.40 7.29 2.25
C GLY A 757 -15.90 7.44 1.99
N ASP A 758 -16.46 6.60 1.13
CA ASP A 758 -17.87 6.65 0.69
C ASP A 758 -18.79 5.65 1.42
N GLY A 759 -18.26 4.93 2.42
CA GLY A 759 -19.02 4.02 3.28
C GLY A 759 -19.33 2.65 2.67
N PHE A 760 -18.85 2.37 1.45
CA PHE A 760 -18.87 1.05 0.83
C PHE A 760 -17.43 0.53 0.71
N GLU A 761 -16.97 -0.14 1.77
CA GLU A 761 -15.73 -0.95 1.83
C GLU A 761 -14.38 -0.27 1.61
N ASP A 762 -14.30 1.00 1.18
CA ASP A 762 -13.03 1.71 1.00
C ASP A 762 -12.64 2.57 2.23
N THR A 763 -11.47 2.32 2.83
CA THR A 763 -10.97 3.15 3.95
C THR A 763 -10.48 4.50 3.41
N GLY A 764 -11.07 5.60 3.86
CA GLY A 764 -10.65 6.96 3.52
C GLY A 764 -9.17 7.26 3.79
N LEU A 765 -8.65 8.30 3.15
CA LEU A 765 -7.28 8.79 3.35
C LEU A 765 -7.09 9.40 4.74
N PHE A 766 -8.13 9.98 5.34
CA PHE A 766 -8.04 10.49 6.70
C PHE A 766 -7.83 9.37 7.73
N ASP A 767 -7.02 9.66 8.74
CA ASP A 767 -6.64 8.70 9.78
C ASP A 767 -6.72 9.37 11.16
N GLU A 768 -7.63 8.90 12.01
CA GLU A 768 -7.79 9.43 13.38
C GLU A 768 -6.80 8.82 14.39
N GLY A 769 -5.90 7.97 13.93
CA GLY A 769 -4.86 7.35 14.73
C GLY A 769 -3.96 8.37 15.43
N PHE A 770 -3.44 7.98 16.58
CA PHE A 770 -2.57 8.81 17.40
C PHE A 770 -1.33 9.26 16.62
N CYS A 771 -0.72 8.34 15.85
CA CYS A 771 0.44 8.63 15.02
C CYS A 771 0.12 9.66 13.92
N ALA A 772 -0.98 9.48 13.19
CA ALA A 772 -1.45 10.40 12.16
C ALA A 772 -1.66 11.82 12.72
N THR A 773 -2.33 11.91 13.87
CA THR A 773 -2.60 13.16 14.57
C THR A 773 -1.32 13.86 15.03
N MET A 774 -0.37 13.12 15.63
CA MET A 774 0.92 13.66 16.07
C MET A 774 1.79 14.14 14.90
N GLN A 775 1.67 13.51 13.73
CA GLN A 775 2.44 13.88 12.54
C GLN A 775 1.82 15.02 11.73
N GLY A 776 0.57 15.42 12.02
CA GLY A 776 -0.16 16.43 11.25
C GLY A 776 -0.68 15.92 9.91
N HIS A 777 -0.85 14.60 9.77
CA HIS A 777 -1.22 13.93 8.53
C HIS A 777 -2.51 14.49 7.91
N ASN A 778 -3.61 14.44 8.67
CA ASN A 778 -4.91 14.93 8.22
C ASN A 778 -4.87 16.42 7.87
N ALA A 779 -4.07 17.22 8.59
CA ALA A 779 -3.92 18.64 8.29
C ALA A 779 -3.31 18.86 6.90
N ARG A 780 -2.29 18.07 6.52
CA ARG A 780 -1.70 18.13 5.17
C ARG A 780 -2.65 17.61 4.10
N LEU A 781 -3.47 16.59 4.41
CA LEU A 781 -4.52 16.13 3.50
C LEU A 781 -5.58 17.20 3.23
N HIS A 782 -6.07 17.90 4.27
CA HIS A 782 -6.99 19.03 4.11
C HIS A 782 -6.40 20.12 3.21
N LEU A 783 -5.11 20.43 3.36
CA LEU A 783 -4.43 21.40 2.49
C LEU A 783 -4.20 20.87 1.07
N SER A 784 -4.06 19.56 0.90
CA SER A 784 -3.90 18.92 -0.41
C SER A 784 -5.19 18.95 -1.22
N ILE A 785 -6.37 18.91 -0.57
CA ILE A 785 -7.68 19.11 -1.23
C ILE A 785 -7.71 20.41 -2.04
N LEU A 786 -7.16 21.52 -1.52
CA LEU A 786 -7.09 22.79 -2.26
C LEU A 786 -6.31 22.67 -3.57
N LYS A 787 -5.23 21.89 -3.57
CA LYS A 787 -4.41 21.66 -4.76
C LYS A 787 -5.16 20.78 -5.75
N THR A 788 -5.84 19.73 -5.29
CA THR A 788 -6.70 18.87 -6.12
C THR A 788 -7.79 19.70 -6.80
N ILE A 789 -8.46 20.58 -6.05
CA ILE A 789 -9.46 21.50 -6.57
C ILE A 789 -8.89 22.42 -7.65
N ASP A 790 -7.70 22.98 -7.44
CA ASP A 790 -7.04 23.88 -8.40
C ASP A 790 -6.74 23.17 -9.72
N VAL A 791 -6.27 21.93 -9.66
CA VAL A 791 -5.96 21.12 -10.85
C VAL A 791 -7.22 20.69 -11.59
N VAL A 792 -8.24 20.19 -10.87
CA VAL A 792 -9.46 19.65 -11.49
C VAL A 792 -10.41 20.74 -11.97
N TYR A 793 -10.61 21.80 -11.17
CA TYR A 793 -11.61 22.85 -11.43
C TYR A 793 -10.99 24.22 -11.77
N GLY A 794 -9.67 24.31 -11.87
CA GLY A 794 -8.92 25.48 -12.34
C GLY A 794 -8.65 26.56 -11.29
N LYS A 795 -9.51 26.74 -10.27
CA LYS A 795 -9.22 27.63 -9.14
C LYS A 795 -10.07 27.36 -7.88
N PRO A 796 -9.48 27.21 -6.69
CA PRO A 796 -10.24 27.15 -5.44
C PRO A 796 -10.96 28.46 -5.15
N THR A 797 -12.20 28.35 -4.69
CA THR A 797 -13.02 29.46 -4.21
C THR A 797 -12.55 29.93 -2.84
N LYS A 798 -13.08 31.08 -2.40
CA LYS A 798 -12.82 31.59 -1.05
C LYS A 798 -13.29 30.59 0.03
N ASN A 799 -14.43 29.92 -0.20
CA ASN A 799 -15.00 28.98 0.74
C ASN A 799 -14.09 27.76 0.93
N ASP A 800 -13.49 27.25 -0.16
CA ASP A 800 -12.61 26.08 -0.04
C ASP A 800 -11.37 26.39 0.77
N TYR A 801 -10.77 27.57 0.52
CA TYR A 801 -9.68 28.03 1.36
C TYR A 801 -10.14 28.14 2.82
N GLU A 802 -11.30 28.75 3.09
CA GLU A 802 -11.82 28.88 4.46
C GLU A 802 -12.01 27.53 5.14
N VAL A 803 -12.61 26.54 4.46
CA VAL A 803 -12.84 25.18 4.97
C VAL A 803 -11.51 24.44 5.17
N ALA A 804 -10.70 24.29 4.12
CA ALA A 804 -9.45 23.54 4.20
C ALA A 804 -8.46 24.13 5.22
N TYR A 805 -8.36 25.45 5.34
CA TYR A 805 -7.53 26.08 6.38
C TYR A 805 -8.12 25.90 7.78
N SER A 806 -9.44 25.94 7.93
CA SER A 806 -10.12 25.71 9.22
C SER A 806 -9.86 24.28 9.69
N ASP A 807 -10.10 23.30 8.83
CA ASP A 807 -9.97 21.88 9.15
C ASP A 807 -8.51 21.50 9.38
N ALA A 808 -7.59 22.01 8.55
CA ALA A 808 -6.16 21.83 8.78
C ALA A 808 -5.70 22.43 10.12
N LYS A 809 -6.22 23.62 10.48
CA LYS A 809 -5.93 24.25 11.77
C LYS A 809 -6.47 23.41 12.92
N GLU A 810 -7.69 22.90 12.83
CA GLU A 810 -8.25 22.01 13.85
C GLU A 810 -7.40 20.74 14.02
N ALA A 811 -7.03 20.11 12.91
CA ALA A 811 -6.18 18.92 12.91
C ALA A 811 -4.79 19.19 13.52
N TYR A 812 -4.15 20.31 13.18
CA TYR A 812 -2.89 20.70 13.83
C TYR A 812 -3.07 20.98 15.33
N LEU A 813 -4.15 21.65 15.74
CA LEU A 813 -4.44 21.92 17.15
C LEU A 813 -4.64 20.63 17.95
N LYS A 814 -5.30 19.61 17.37
CA LYS A 814 -5.40 18.26 17.97
C LYS A 814 -4.00 17.67 18.20
N GLY A 815 -3.11 17.73 17.21
CA GLY A 815 -1.71 17.29 17.38
C GLY A 815 -0.93 18.11 18.42
N ILE A 816 -1.13 19.42 18.49
CA ILE A 816 -0.52 20.30 19.49
C ILE A 816 -1.03 19.94 20.90
N ALA A 817 -2.31 19.64 21.07
CA ALA A 817 -2.86 19.20 22.36
C ALA A 817 -2.20 17.91 22.87
N LEU A 818 -1.70 17.08 21.97
CA LEU A 818 -0.92 15.86 22.26
C LEU A 818 0.60 16.11 22.38
N GLY A 819 1.05 17.36 22.24
CA GLY A 819 2.46 17.74 22.38
C GLY A 819 3.26 17.81 21.08
N SER A 820 2.62 17.79 19.91
CA SER A 820 3.36 17.80 18.63
C SER A 820 3.95 19.17 18.28
N GLY A 821 5.29 19.27 18.39
CA GLY A 821 6.05 20.42 17.87
C GLY A 821 6.10 20.53 16.36
N CYS A 822 5.88 19.43 15.63
CA CYS A 822 5.74 19.48 14.18
C CYS A 822 4.46 20.22 13.80
N CYS A 823 3.33 19.86 14.42
CA CYS A 823 2.05 20.52 14.20
C CYS A 823 2.09 21.99 14.61
N ALA A 824 2.77 22.35 15.71
CA ALA A 824 2.99 23.75 16.09
C ALA A 824 3.80 24.52 15.04
N LEU A 825 4.90 23.95 14.54
CA LEU A 825 5.72 24.57 13.51
C LEU A 825 4.94 24.79 12.21
N GLU A 826 4.23 23.78 11.74
CA GLU A 826 3.46 23.85 10.49
C GLU A 826 2.26 24.79 10.60
N LEU A 827 1.55 24.78 11.74
CA LEU A 827 0.47 25.74 11.99
C LEU A 827 0.97 27.18 12.04
N ALA A 828 2.17 27.43 12.57
CA ALA A 828 2.79 28.75 12.55
C ALA A 828 3.01 29.26 11.12
N HIS A 829 3.50 28.40 10.22
CA HIS A 829 3.65 28.72 8.80
C HIS A 829 2.29 28.93 8.12
N LEU A 830 1.30 28.10 8.46
CA LEU A 830 -0.06 28.19 7.92
C LEU A 830 -0.71 29.54 8.24
N GLU A 831 -0.59 30.01 9.49
CA GLU A 831 -1.10 31.32 9.92
C GLU A 831 -0.50 32.48 9.11
N LEU A 832 0.78 32.38 8.73
CA LEU A 832 1.44 33.39 7.88
C LEU A 832 1.02 33.31 6.41
N GLU A 833 0.60 32.13 5.93
CA GLU A 833 0.23 31.90 4.54
C GLU A 833 -1.19 32.37 4.21
N GLN A 834 -2.15 32.17 5.11
CA GLN A 834 -3.58 32.48 4.90
C GLN A 834 -3.83 33.87 4.31
N LEU A 835 -3.06 34.88 4.75
CA LEU A 835 -3.21 36.28 4.33
C LEU A 835 -2.91 36.54 2.84
N LYS A 836 -2.26 35.60 2.15
CA LYS A 836 -1.96 35.70 0.72
C LYS A 836 -3.20 35.47 -0.14
N HIS A 837 -4.17 34.71 0.36
CA HIS A 837 -5.33 34.25 -0.42
C HIS A 837 -6.56 35.16 -0.32
N PHE A 838 -6.64 36.02 0.71
CA PHE A 838 -7.77 36.94 0.90
C PHE A 838 -7.51 38.36 0.34
N LYS A 839 -8.39 38.84 -0.55
CA LYS A 839 -8.36 40.23 -1.02
C LYS A 839 -8.93 41.16 0.06
N MET A 840 -8.07 41.98 0.66
CA MET A 840 -8.42 42.93 1.74
C MET A 840 -8.01 44.37 1.38
N LYS A 841 -8.74 45.35 1.94
CA LYS A 841 -8.30 46.76 1.93
C LYS A 841 -6.95 46.89 2.66
N PRO A 842 -6.05 47.82 2.26
CA PRO A 842 -4.68 47.91 2.80
C PRO A 842 -4.62 47.95 4.33
N GLU A 843 -5.46 48.77 4.97
CA GLU A 843 -5.52 48.90 6.44
C GLU A 843 -5.98 47.62 7.13
N LYS A 844 -7.02 46.94 6.60
CA LYS A 844 -7.48 45.65 7.12
C LYS A 844 -6.44 44.55 6.94
N LYS A 845 -5.72 44.56 5.81
CA LYS A 845 -4.64 43.62 5.52
C LYS A 845 -3.48 43.79 6.50
N GLN A 846 -3.14 45.03 6.86
CA GLN A 846 -2.08 45.33 7.82
C GLN A 846 -2.44 44.84 9.23
N ASN A 847 -3.67 45.06 9.69
CA ASN A 847 -4.12 44.56 11.00
C ASN A 847 -4.16 43.03 11.04
N ALA A 848 -4.70 42.38 10.00
CA ALA A 848 -4.72 40.93 9.90
C ALA A 848 -3.30 40.33 9.87
N LEU A 849 -2.33 41.02 9.25
CA LEU A 849 -0.91 40.64 9.28
C LEU A 849 -0.30 40.73 10.67
N LEU A 850 -0.60 41.79 11.42
CA LEU A 850 -0.14 41.94 12.81
C LEU A 850 -0.68 40.83 13.71
N GLU A 851 -1.94 40.45 13.52
CA GLU A 851 -2.59 39.36 14.28
C GLU A 851 -2.04 37.98 13.90
N ALA A 852 -1.87 37.69 12.61
CA ALA A 852 -1.30 36.43 12.13
C ALA A 852 0.15 36.25 12.61
N ASN A 853 0.97 37.30 12.50
CA ASN A 853 2.34 37.29 13.04
C ASN A 853 2.34 36.98 14.54
N HIS A 854 1.40 37.57 15.30
CA HIS A 854 1.30 37.32 16.74
C HIS A 854 0.99 35.84 17.05
N ARG A 855 0.02 35.25 16.35
CA ARG A 855 -0.31 33.82 16.50
C ARG A 855 0.84 32.92 16.06
N ALA A 856 1.44 33.19 14.91
CA ALA A 856 2.59 32.44 14.38
C ALA A 856 3.80 32.49 15.33
N ILE A 857 4.11 33.65 15.91
CA ILE A 857 5.15 33.79 16.95
C ILE A 857 4.87 32.82 18.10
N GLY A 858 3.63 32.76 18.59
CA GLY A 858 3.26 31.85 19.68
C GLY A 858 3.48 30.38 19.35
N TYR A 859 3.03 29.94 18.18
CA TYR A 859 3.23 28.56 17.75
C TYR A 859 4.70 28.23 17.48
N PHE A 860 5.50 29.14 16.92
CA PHE A 860 6.95 28.94 16.78
C PHE A 860 7.65 28.81 18.14
N LYS A 861 7.22 29.58 19.15
CA LYS A 861 7.77 29.45 20.51
C LYS A 861 7.43 28.08 21.10
N GLN A 862 6.19 27.64 20.92
CA GLN A 862 5.73 26.32 21.37
C GLN A 862 6.51 25.18 20.67
N ALA A 863 6.76 25.30 19.36
CA ALA A 863 7.61 24.38 18.62
C ALA A 863 9.04 24.35 19.19
N LEU A 864 9.62 25.51 19.51
CA LEU A 864 10.94 25.59 20.16
C LEU A 864 10.94 24.96 21.56
N GLU A 865 9.92 25.19 22.39
CA GLU A 865 9.80 24.61 23.73
C GLU A 865 9.78 23.08 23.68
N TRP A 866 9.18 22.52 22.64
CA TRP A 866 9.20 21.08 22.35
C TRP A 866 10.46 20.63 21.59
N GLY A 867 11.43 21.50 21.31
CA GLY A 867 12.74 21.12 20.77
C GLY A 867 12.87 21.12 19.24
N TYR A 868 11.91 21.69 18.50
CA TYR A 868 12.02 21.91 17.05
C TYR A 868 12.83 23.18 16.76
N ASN A 869 14.16 23.07 16.84
CA ASN A 869 15.06 24.21 16.73
C ASN A 869 15.07 24.87 15.34
N ILE A 870 14.54 24.20 14.32
CA ILE A 870 14.27 24.79 13.00
C ILE A 870 13.29 25.98 13.07
N ALA A 871 12.42 26.05 14.09
CA ALA A 871 11.52 27.18 14.33
C ALA A 871 12.25 28.49 14.69
N LYS A 872 13.53 28.42 15.09
CA LYS A 872 14.28 29.58 15.59
C LYS A 872 14.42 30.69 14.55
N VAL A 873 14.75 30.32 13.32
CA VAL A 873 14.95 31.30 12.22
C VAL A 873 13.61 31.96 11.84
N PRO A 874 12.54 31.21 11.50
CA PRO A 874 11.22 31.79 11.27
C PRO A 874 10.70 32.64 12.43
N LEU A 875 10.93 32.23 13.68
CA LEU A 875 10.56 33.01 14.86
C LEU A 875 11.29 34.36 14.90
N THR A 876 12.60 34.35 14.68
CA THR A 876 13.43 35.57 14.67
C THR A 876 12.94 36.53 13.60
N ASP A 877 12.73 36.04 12.38
CA ASP A 877 12.26 36.84 11.25
C ASP A 877 10.86 37.40 11.49
N THR A 878 9.96 36.60 12.09
CA THR A 878 8.59 37.02 12.38
C THR A 878 8.56 38.04 13.52
N LEU A 879 9.39 37.89 14.56
CA LEU A 879 9.54 38.86 15.64
C LEU A 879 10.06 40.21 15.10
N ASP A 880 11.07 40.20 14.22
CA ASP A 880 11.60 41.42 13.61
C ASP A 880 10.57 42.11 12.71
N LYS A 881 9.86 41.33 11.86
CA LYS A 881 8.73 41.84 11.06
C LYS A 881 7.65 42.45 11.93
N GLN A 882 7.24 41.78 13.00
CA GLN A 882 6.19 42.25 13.90
C GLN A 882 6.57 43.57 14.58
N LYS A 883 7.81 43.66 15.07
CA LYS A 883 8.38 44.89 15.63
C LYS A 883 8.32 46.04 14.62
N ASN A 884 8.81 45.81 13.40
CA ASN A 884 8.87 46.84 12.36
C ASN A 884 7.49 47.32 11.88
N LEU A 885 6.49 46.42 11.87
CA LEU A 885 5.11 46.77 11.53
C LEU A 885 4.43 47.56 12.65
N LEU A 886 4.61 47.16 13.92
CA LEU A 886 4.04 47.86 15.07
C LEU A 886 4.64 49.26 15.25
N ALA A 887 5.92 49.45 14.96
CA ALA A 887 6.54 50.79 14.98
C ALA A 887 5.84 51.81 14.04
N LYS A 888 5.10 51.33 13.03
CA LYS A 888 4.32 52.14 12.08
C LYS A 888 2.83 52.15 12.39
N ALA A 889 2.38 51.45 13.43
CA ALA A 889 0.97 51.24 13.77
C ALA A 889 0.76 51.39 15.30
N SER A 890 1.03 52.59 15.82
CA SER A 890 0.94 52.91 17.26
C SER A 890 -0.45 52.72 17.86
N ASP A 891 -1.49 52.81 17.03
CA ASP A 891 -2.88 52.77 17.46
C ASP A 891 -3.43 51.34 17.53
N HIS A 892 -2.65 50.33 17.12
CA HIS A 892 -3.05 48.93 17.15
C HIS A 892 -2.93 48.34 18.58
N PRO A 893 -3.88 47.52 19.06
CA PRO A 893 -3.84 46.95 20.41
C PRO A 893 -2.55 46.18 20.73
N LEU A 894 -1.96 45.52 19.73
CA LEU A 894 -0.70 44.78 19.88
C LEU A 894 0.53 45.67 20.12
N HIS A 895 0.45 46.99 19.90
CA HIS A 895 1.56 47.91 20.18
C HIS A 895 1.94 47.91 21.67
N ALA A 896 0.99 47.61 22.57
CA ALA A 896 1.23 47.43 24.00
C ALA A 896 2.29 46.35 24.30
N PHE A 897 2.49 45.40 23.39
CA PHE A 897 3.43 44.30 23.53
C PHE A 897 4.79 44.53 22.83
N LEU A 898 5.03 45.72 22.25
CA LEU A 898 6.26 46.02 21.51
C LEU A 898 7.53 45.71 22.31
N ALA A 899 7.59 46.15 23.57
CA ALA A 899 8.72 45.90 24.46
C ALA A 899 8.96 44.40 24.71
N LYS A 900 7.88 43.60 24.74
CA LYS A 900 7.98 42.15 24.93
C LYS A 900 8.49 41.47 23.65
N TYR A 901 8.01 41.85 22.46
CA TYR A 901 8.60 41.33 21.21
C TYR A 901 10.08 41.68 21.07
N GLU A 902 10.50 42.87 21.48
CA GLU A 902 11.91 43.25 21.49
C GLU A 902 12.74 42.44 22.49
N SER A 903 12.17 42.19 23.68
CA SER A 903 12.78 41.29 24.67
C SER A 903 12.93 39.88 24.12
N ASP A 904 11.87 39.36 23.51
CA ASP A 904 11.84 38.01 22.94
C ASP A 904 12.81 37.88 21.77
N LEU A 905 12.94 38.91 20.92
CA LEU A 905 13.91 38.94 19.83
C LEU A 905 15.36 38.89 20.36
N LYS A 906 15.65 39.66 21.42
CA LYS A 906 16.96 39.61 22.09
C LYS A 906 17.21 38.25 22.74
N GLU A 907 16.19 37.67 23.37
CA GLU A 907 16.24 36.38 24.02
C GLU A 907 16.51 35.26 23.00
N VAL A 908 15.76 35.22 21.90
CA VAL A 908 15.96 34.27 20.80
C VAL A 908 17.35 34.43 20.16
N ALA A 909 17.84 35.67 20.01
CA ALA A 909 19.21 35.93 19.56
C ALA A 909 20.27 35.44 20.56
N SER A 910 19.98 35.50 21.86
CA SER A 910 20.87 35.03 22.94
C SER A 910 20.84 33.52 23.15
N LEU A 911 19.85 32.80 22.59
CA LEU A 911 19.81 31.34 22.61
C LEU A 911 21.04 30.80 21.89
N THR A 912 22.05 30.45 22.68
CA THR A 912 23.29 29.84 22.24
C THR A 912 23.28 28.38 22.66
N PHE A 913 23.70 27.50 21.75
CA PHE A 913 23.92 26.10 22.09
C PHE A 913 25.14 26.05 23.02
N THR A 914 24.97 25.61 24.25
CA THR A 914 25.86 25.96 25.37
C THR A 914 27.17 25.18 25.48
N ASP A 915 27.54 24.26 24.59
CA ASP A 915 28.79 23.50 24.76
C ASP A 915 29.61 23.29 23.48
N LYS A 916 30.90 23.68 23.55
CA LYS A 916 31.89 23.56 22.47
C LYS A 916 32.59 22.20 22.44
N SER A 917 32.33 21.30 23.39
CA SER A 917 32.80 19.91 23.37
C SER A 917 31.84 18.93 22.66
N MET A 918 30.68 19.42 22.22
CA MET A 918 29.62 18.61 21.63
C MET A 918 29.67 18.54 20.10
N GLY A 919 30.13 17.40 19.61
CA GLY A 919 29.45 16.74 18.49
C GLY A 919 28.10 16.20 18.96
N PHE A 920 27.18 17.11 19.29
CA PHE A 920 25.79 16.91 19.74
C PHE A 920 25.50 16.38 21.15
N GLY A 921 24.55 17.06 21.81
CA GLY A 921 23.77 16.51 22.92
C GLY A 921 23.74 17.34 24.20
N GLY A 922 23.20 18.57 24.13
CA GLY A 922 23.03 19.45 25.29
C GLY A 922 21.60 19.95 25.40
N LYS A 923 21.01 19.83 26.59
CA LYS A 923 19.65 20.27 26.91
C LYS A 923 19.60 21.80 26.90
N LEU A 924 18.82 22.39 25.99
CA LEU A 924 18.41 23.79 26.16
C LEU A 924 17.31 23.82 27.22
N ASP A 925 17.44 24.64 28.26
CA ASP A 925 16.35 24.87 29.23
C ASP A 925 15.35 25.91 28.67
N ILE A 926 14.67 25.57 27.56
CA ILE A 926 13.81 26.50 26.82
C ILE A 926 12.56 26.91 27.64
N LYS A 927 12.11 26.04 28.55
CA LYS A 927 10.94 26.27 29.41
C LYS A 927 11.10 27.48 30.34
N ALA A 928 12.33 27.86 30.68
CA ALA A 928 12.63 29.02 31.52
C ALA A 928 12.62 30.35 30.75
N HIS A 929 12.69 30.30 29.42
CA HIS A 929 12.99 31.45 28.56
C HIS A 929 11.77 31.94 27.77
N LEU A 930 10.94 31.03 27.25
CA LEU A 930 9.78 31.38 26.43
C LEU A 930 8.51 31.08 27.25
N SER A 931 7.81 32.11 27.72
CA SER A 931 6.56 31.94 28.47
C SER A 931 5.37 31.84 27.51
N PRO A 932 4.60 30.73 27.48
CA PRO A 932 3.47 30.51 26.56
C PRO A 932 2.25 31.41 26.82
N THR A 933 2.18 32.00 28.02
CA THR A 933 1.02 32.78 28.47
C THR A 933 0.86 34.14 27.79
N PHE A 934 1.84 34.56 26.99
CA PHE A 934 1.85 35.88 26.36
C PHE A 934 0.88 36.00 25.17
N TRP A 935 0.57 34.92 24.43
CA TRP A 935 -0.34 34.95 23.26
C TRP A 935 -1.80 34.59 23.56
N GLN A 936 -2.09 34.06 24.75
CA GLN A 936 -3.47 33.80 25.21
C GLN A 936 -4.15 35.04 25.80
N HIS A 937 -3.70 36.25 25.44
CA HIS A 937 -4.13 37.48 26.08
C HIS A 937 -5.63 37.76 25.83
N PRO A 938 -6.45 38.04 26.87
CA PRO A 938 -7.90 38.24 26.74
C PRO A 938 -8.33 39.33 25.73
N ALA A 939 -7.47 40.33 25.49
CA ALA A 939 -7.73 41.38 24.49
C ALA A 939 -7.71 40.90 23.02
N LEU A 940 -7.24 39.68 22.76
CA LEU A 940 -7.27 39.06 21.42
C LEU A 940 -8.49 38.14 21.24
N LYS A 941 -9.04 37.58 22.33
CA LYS A 941 -10.35 36.89 22.33
C LYS A 941 -11.51 37.78 21.87
N THR A 942 -11.35 39.11 21.94
CA THR A 942 -12.36 40.10 21.52
C THR A 942 -12.32 40.45 20.02
N LEU A 943 -11.33 39.96 19.26
CA LEU A 943 -11.14 40.30 17.84
C LEU A 943 -11.54 39.16 16.88
N GLU A 944 -11.58 37.92 17.36
CA GLU A 944 -12.23 36.82 16.67
C GLU A 944 -13.75 37.01 16.76
N VAL A 945 -14.36 37.42 15.64
CA VAL A 945 -15.79 37.36 15.30
C VAL A 945 -16.77 37.42 16.47
N LYS A 946 -17.50 38.54 16.56
CA LYS A 946 -18.72 38.73 17.36
C LYS A 946 -19.58 37.45 17.44
N THR A 947 -19.43 36.72 18.53
CA THR A 947 -20.45 35.86 19.12
C THR A 947 -20.46 36.16 20.63
N GLU A 948 -21.66 36.17 21.21
CA GLU A 948 -22.06 37.00 22.35
C GLU A 948 -21.21 36.86 23.63
N GLN A 949 -20.95 38.01 24.29
CA GLN A 949 -20.21 38.10 25.55
C GLN A 949 -20.99 37.51 26.75
N LYS A 950 -20.25 36.83 27.64
CA LYS A 950 -20.61 36.63 29.06
C LYS A 950 -19.43 37.09 29.96
N PRO A 951 -19.70 37.49 31.22
CA PRO A 951 -18.94 38.54 31.92
C PRO A 951 -17.55 38.11 32.44
N VAL A 952 -16.61 39.07 32.45
CA VAL A 952 -15.22 38.92 32.91
C VAL A 952 -15.12 39.00 34.44
N SER A 953 -14.48 38.00 35.05
CA SER A 953 -14.17 37.92 36.50
C SER A 953 -13.04 38.87 36.93
N THR A 954 -13.17 39.48 38.12
CA THR A 954 -12.20 40.42 38.75
C THR A 954 -11.31 39.78 39.83
N LEU A 955 -11.30 38.44 39.95
CA LEU A 955 -10.54 37.73 40.99
C LEU A 955 -9.02 37.69 40.72
N LYS A 956 -8.24 37.89 41.79
CA LYS A 956 -6.79 37.69 41.77
C LYS A 956 -6.45 36.18 41.75
N PRO A 957 -5.48 35.70 40.96
CA PRO A 957 -5.00 34.32 40.98
C PRO A 957 -4.20 33.97 42.25
N LEU A 958 -4.13 32.68 42.61
CA LEU A 958 -3.67 32.23 43.94
C LEU A 958 -2.26 32.70 44.30
N TRP A 959 -1.35 32.74 43.33
CA TRP A 959 0.04 33.20 43.52
C TRP A 959 0.16 34.70 43.89
N GLN A 960 -0.83 35.53 43.53
CA GLN A 960 -0.82 36.96 43.88
C GLN A 960 -1.19 37.23 45.34
N TYR A 961 -1.74 36.25 46.06
CA TYR A 961 -1.98 36.36 47.51
C TYR A 961 -0.73 36.08 48.34
N GLY A 962 0.37 35.63 47.72
CA GLY A 962 1.60 35.27 48.43
C GLY A 962 1.34 34.22 49.52
N ASN A 963 1.84 34.46 50.73
CA ASN A 963 1.65 33.54 51.87
C ASN A 963 0.23 33.58 52.48
N ASN A 964 -0.66 34.48 52.04
CA ASN A 964 -2.01 34.64 52.62
C ASN A 964 -3.05 33.70 51.98
N THR A 965 -2.76 32.40 51.95
CA THR A 965 -3.62 31.38 51.31
C THR A 965 -5.01 31.27 51.94
N GLN A 966 -5.16 31.52 53.25
CA GLN A 966 -6.48 31.56 53.90
C GLN A 966 -7.36 32.73 53.41
N GLN A 967 -6.76 33.87 53.05
CA GLN A 967 -7.52 34.99 52.49
C GLN A 967 -7.94 34.69 51.05
N ALA A 968 -7.05 34.08 50.24
CA ALA A 968 -7.37 33.62 48.89
C ALA A 968 -8.57 32.66 48.90
N PHE A 969 -8.58 31.69 49.82
CA PHE A 969 -9.69 30.74 49.96
C PHE A 969 -11.01 31.45 50.29
N ARG A 970 -11.00 32.47 51.17
CA ARG A 970 -12.22 33.24 51.51
C ARG A 970 -12.76 34.04 50.31
N ASP A 971 -11.87 34.72 49.59
CA ASP A 971 -12.24 35.55 48.44
C ASP A 971 -12.81 34.68 47.30
N TYR A 972 -12.23 33.49 47.08
CA TYR A 972 -12.77 32.51 46.14
C TYR A 972 -14.09 31.92 46.61
N MET A 973 -14.24 31.58 47.88
CA MET A 973 -15.52 31.06 48.40
C MET A 973 -16.66 32.09 48.28
N GLU A 974 -16.35 33.39 48.42
CA GLU A 974 -17.35 34.45 48.22
C GLU A 974 -17.71 34.64 46.73
N ALA A 975 -16.72 34.64 45.84
CA ALA A 975 -16.97 34.79 44.41
C ALA A 975 -17.60 33.53 43.78
N LYS A 976 -17.29 32.35 44.32
CA LYS A 976 -17.98 31.09 44.02
C LYS A 976 -19.49 31.21 44.24
N LYS A 977 -19.92 31.85 45.33
CA LYS A 977 -21.36 32.10 45.61
C LYS A 977 -22.01 33.07 44.61
N LYS A 978 -21.21 33.86 43.88
CA LYS A 978 -21.65 34.79 42.84
C LYS A 978 -21.58 34.17 41.43
N GLY A 979 -21.27 32.87 41.32
CA GLY A 979 -21.23 32.15 40.03
C GLY A 979 -19.97 32.42 39.21
N ASP A 980 -18.87 32.84 39.84
CA ASP A 980 -17.62 33.14 39.14
C ASP A 980 -16.84 31.86 38.80
N ALA A 981 -16.63 31.62 37.50
CA ALA A 981 -15.94 30.45 36.97
C ALA A 981 -14.49 30.30 37.46
N ARG A 982 -13.75 31.41 37.63
CA ARG A 982 -12.35 31.38 38.14
C ARG A 982 -12.28 31.05 39.61
N ALA A 983 -13.29 31.45 40.38
CA ALA A 983 -13.36 31.08 41.79
C ALA A 983 -13.42 29.56 41.96
N TRP A 984 -14.23 28.90 41.12
CA TRP A 984 -14.34 27.45 41.08
C TRP A 984 -13.01 26.82 40.66
N LEU A 985 -12.34 27.34 39.62
CA LEU A 985 -11.02 26.86 39.19
C LEU A 985 -9.98 26.91 40.32
N TYR A 986 -9.82 28.06 40.98
CA TYR A 986 -8.79 28.20 42.02
C TYR A 986 -9.12 27.42 43.31
N LEU A 987 -10.39 27.28 43.66
CA LEU A 987 -10.79 26.38 44.76
C LEU A 987 -10.47 24.93 44.44
N GLY A 988 -10.62 24.51 43.18
CA GLY A 988 -10.21 23.18 42.72
C GLY A 988 -8.71 22.95 42.86
N VAL A 989 -7.89 23.93 42.46
CA VAL A 989 -6.43 23.88 42.64
C VAL A 989 -6.05 23.79 44.13
N MET A 990 -6.70 24.58 44.99
CA MET A 990 -6.45 24.53 46.44
C MET A 990 -6.82 23.17 47.05
N CYS A 991 -7.92 22.55 46.60
CA CYS A 991 -8.32 21.21 47.04
C CYS A 991 -7.36 20.12 46.52
N LEU A 992 -6.82 20.25 45.31
CA LEU A 992 -5.87 19.29 44.75
C LEU A 992 -4.52 19.33 45.47
N GLN A 993 -4.06 20.53 45.84
CA GLN A 993 -2.75 20.76 46.45
C GLN A 993 -2.76 20.67 47.98
N GLY A 994 -3.93 20.51 48.60
CA GLY A 994 -4.05 20.50 50.06
C GLY A 994 -3.77 21.86 50.71
N VAL A 995 -4.11 22.95 50.02
CA VAL A 995 -3.85 24.32 50.49
C VAL A 995 -5.09 24.82 51.22
N VAL A 996 -4.96 25.13 52.51
CA VAL A 996 -6.05 25.52 53.46
C VAL A 996 -6.99 24.38 53.86
N VAL A 997 -7.28 23.43 52.97
CA VAL A 997 -8.03 22.19 53.24
C VAL A 997 -7.15 20.97 52.94
N PRO A 998 -7.35 19.81 53.60
CA PRO A 998 -6.67 18.57 53.23
C PRO A 998 -6.90 18.23 51.75
N PRO A 999 -5.95 17.58 51.05
CA PRO A 999 -6.12 17.18 49.67
C PRO A 999 -7.41 16.38 49.46
N ASP A 1000 -8.31 16.89 48.62
CA ASP A 1000 -9.60 16.28 48.31
C ASP A 1000 -9.82 16.36 46.80
N TYR A 1001 -9.44 15.26 46.14
CA TYR A 1001 -9.49 15.12 44.70
C TYR A 1001 -10.92 15.17 44.16
N TYR A 1002 -11.91 14.69 44.91
CA TYR A 1002 -13.31 14.70 44.48
C TYR A 1002 -13.88 16.12 44.49
N THR A 1003 -13.60 16.87 45.57
CA THR A 1003 -14.00 18.29 45.63
C THR A 1003 -13.25 19.13 44.60
N ALA A 1004 -12.00 18.80 44.28
CA ALA A 1004 -11.24 19.46 43.24
C ALA A 1004 -11.87 19.27 41.85
N VAL A 1005 -12.23 18.04 41.49
CA VAL A 1005 -12.89 17.70 40.21
C VAL A 1005 -14.23 18.41 40.09
N ALA A 1006 -15.08 18.37 41.12
CA ALA A 1006 -16.36 19.08 41.12
C ALA A 1006 -16.18 20.60 40.92
N CYS A 1007 -15.11 21.17 41.45
CA CYS A 1007 -14.79 22.58 41.26
C CYS A 1007 -14.28 22.88 39.83
N PHE A 1008 -13.50 21.98 39.21
CA PHE A 1008 -13.05 22.15 37.82
C PHE A 1008 -14.17 21.97 36.81
N GLU A 1009 -15.04 20.98 37.00
CA GLU A 1009 -16.24 20.79 36.19
C GLU A 1009 -17.13 22.03 36.24
N LYS A 1010 -17.31 22.61 37.43
CA LYS A 1010 -18.15 23.80 37.55
C LYS A 1010 -17.51 25.07 36.99
N ALA A 1011 -16.18 25.17 37.00
CA ALA A 1011 -15.45 26.21 36.29
C ALA A 1011 -15.57 26.07 34.76
N ARG A 1012 -15.50 24.84 34.24
CA ARG A 1012 -15.70 24.51 32.82
C ARG A 1012 -17.11 24.85 32.35
N ASP A 1013 -18.14 24.41 33.08
CA ASP A 1013 -19.54 24.69 32.74
C ASP A 1013 -19.86 26.20 32.69
N LEU A 1014 -19.09 27.00 33.43
CA LEU A 1014 -19.22 28.47 33.46
C LEU A 1014 -18.29 29.18 32.45
N GLY A 1015 -17.56 28.44 31.60
CA GLY A 1015 -16.89 28.95 30.40
C GLY A 1015 -15.42 29.38 30.52
N GLU A 1016 -14.69 28.97 31.56
CA GLU A 1016 -13.28 29.35 31.74
C GLU A 1016 -12.24 28.34 31.21
N LEU A 1017 -12.64 27.14 30.79
CA LEU A 1017 -11.73 26.12 30.23
C LEU A 1017 -12.27 25.65 28.87
N LEU A 1018 -11.56 26.02 27.79
CA LEU A 1018 -11.61 25.37 26.48
C LEU A 1018 -10.73 24.13 26.52
#